data_AF-A0A1S3TH33-F1
#
_entry.id   AF-A0A1S3TH33-F1
#
_cell.length_a   1.000
_cell.length_b   1.000
_cell.length_c   1.000
_cell.angle_alpha   90.00
_cell.angle_beta   90.00
_cell.angle_gamma   90.00
#
_symmetry.space_group_name_H-M   'P 1'
#
loop_
_entity.id
_entity.type
_entity.pdbx_description
1 polymer ?
#
loop_
_entity_poly.entity_id
_entity_poly.type
_entity_poly.pdbx_seq_one_letter_code
_entity_poly.pdbx_strand_id
1 'polypeptide(L)'
;MEKFSILFSLVMLGLAICSIEKVKAAQKAPWRIQTLFSVECNNYFDWQTVGLMHSFRKAKQPGHITRLLSCTEEQKKTYRGMHLAPTFEVPSMNKHPTNGDRYPAINRPAGVLHWLKYSKDAENIDWVIILDADMIIRGRIVPWKLAAEKGRPVAAYYGYLRGCYNILAQLHTKHPELCARVGGLLAMHIDDLRSLAPIWLSKTEEVRQDRAHWGVNITGDIYEKGWISEMYGYSFGAAEVGLHHKINDNLMIYPGYAPREGVEPILLHYGLPFRVGNWSFSKADHDKDDIVYSCDQLFPQPPYPREVMQLEIDPNLRRGLFLSIECVNILNEALLIHHAANGCPKPPWSKYLNFLKSRAFAELTKPKIVTPATLQLMEDTVQKHIDHDDTRPYPKIHTVFSTECTPYFDWQTVGLMHSFRLSGQPGNISRLLSCSDADLKLYKGHNLAPTHYVPSMSQHPLTGDWYPAINKPAAVLHWLNHANIEAEFIVILDADMIMRGPITPWEFKAARGKPVSTPYDYLIGCDNELAKLHTSHPEACDKVGGVIIMHIDDLRKFALLWLHKTEEVRADRAHYARNITGDIYESGWISEMYGYSFGAAELKLRHTTNREIMIYPGYVPEPGIKYRVFHYGLEFKVGNWSFDKADWREVDMVTRCWAKFPEPPDPSTLDHNDEENLQRDFLSIECVKTLNEALRLHHEKMNCHKDGSISELKEERVISRKLGNFSENFDSKENLKSRNYSEEIVSAKKDGTGIPSSFRVWVLFLCGFSVFGFLIIVFLVHSGHKRKGMKMKHHRTRRRNL
;
A
#
# COMPACT_ATOMS: atom_id res chain seq x y z
N MET A 1 6.25 51.42 -46.36
CA MET A 1 6.40 50.22 -45.49
C MET A 1 6.56 50.57 -44.00
N GLU A 2 7.24 51.66 -43.62
CA GLU A 2 7.41 52.01 -42.19
C GLU A 2 6.11 52.29 -41.42
N LYS A 3 5.13 53.00 -42.02
CA LYS A 3 3.87 53.31 -41.33
C LYS A 3 3.02 52.08 -41.00
N PHE A 4 3.12 51.01 -41.80
CA PHE A 4 2.40 49.76 -41.59
C PHE A 4 3.05 48.93 -40.48
N SER A 5 4.39 48.95 -40.39
CA SER A 5 5.14 48.24 -39.36
C SER A 5 4.94 48.86 -37.96
N ILE A 6 4.83 50.20 -37.89
CA ILE A 6 4.55 50.92 -36.63
C ILE A 6 3.13 50.64 -36.14
N LEU A 7 2.15 50.66 -37.05
CA LEU A 7 0.75 50.36 -36.70
C LEU A 7 0.59 48.90 -36.25
N PHE A 8 1.24 47.95 -36.94
CA PHE A 8 1.23 46.54 -36.55
C PHE A 8 1.93 46.32 -35.19
N SER A 9 3.03 47.01 -34.93
CA SER A 9 3.72 46.95 -33.64
C SER A 9 2.89 47.53 -32.49
N LEU A 10 2.16 48.63 -32.73
CA LEU A 10 1.25 49.22 -31.73
C LEU A 10 0.04 48.32 -31.44
N VAL A 11 -0.51 47.66 -32.47
CA VAL A 11 -1.61 46.69 -32.30
C VAL A 11 -1.13 45.45 -31.56
N MET A 12 0.07 44.95 -31.86
CA MET A 12 0.65 43.81 -31.15
C MET A 12 1.03 44.16 -29.71
N LEU A 13 1.50 45.40 -29.45
CA LEU A 13 1.76 45.88 -28.09
C LEU A 13 0.45 46.09 -27.32
N GLY A 14 -0.60 46.60 -27.97
CA GLY A 14 -1.94 46.73 -27.38
C GLY A 14 -2.57 45.38 -27.06
N LEU A 15 -2.42 44.38 -27.94
CA LEU A 15 -2.85 43.00 -27.69
C LEU A 15 -2.01 42.33 -26.61
N ALA A 16 -0.71 42.60 -26.54
CA ALA A 16 0.15 42.11 -25.48
C ALA A 16 -0.19 42.73 -24.12
N ILE A 17 -0.44 44.04 -24.05
CA ILE A 17 -0.84 44.73 -22.81
C ILE A 17 -2.24 44.30 -22.38
N CYS A 18 -3.19 44.16 -23.31
CA CYS A 18 -4.54 43.69 -23.00
C CYS A 18 -4.55 42.20 -22.61
N SER A 19 -3.61 41.40 -23.15
CA SER A 19 -3.35 40.03 -22.70
C SER A 19 -2.65 39.99 -21.34
N ILE A 20 -1.75 40.93 -21.03
CA ILE A 20 -1.07 41.03 -19.73
C ILE A 20 -2.04 41.55 -18.66
N GLU A 21 -3.00 42.41 -18.98
CA GLU A 21 -4.07 42.82 -18.07
C GLU A 21 -5.12 41.71 -17.89
N LYS A 22 -5.46 40.96 -18.94
CA LYS A 22 -6.30 39.74 -18.82
C LYS A 22 -5.60 38.59 -18.08
N VAL A 23 -4.27 38.51 -18.15
CA VAL A 23 -3.43 37.54 -17.41
C VAL A 23 -3.08 38.05 -16.00
N LYS A 24 -3.10 39.37 -15.73
CA LYS A 24 -3.06 39.91 -14.35
C LYS A 24 -4.42 39.91 -13.68
N ALA A 25 -5.50 39.83 -14.44
CA ALA A 25 -6.80 39.35 -13.98
C ALA A 25 -6.85 37.81 -13.88
N ALA A 26 -5.70 37.12 -13.81
CA ALA A 26 -5.62 35.73 -13.42
C ALA A 26 -6.22 35.55 -12.02
N GLN A 27 -7.45 35.04 -12.01
CA GLN A 27 -8.07 34.27 -10.92
C GLN A 27 -7.77 34.85 -9.53
N LYS A 28 -8.46 35.94 -9.14
CA LYS A 28 -8.85 36.05 -7.73
C LYS A 28 -9.58 34.74 -7.41
N ALA A 29 -8.98 33.90 -6.57
CA ALA A 29 -9.65 32.69 -6.11
C ALA A 29 -11.03 33.10 -5.60
N PRO A 30 -12.12 32.45 -6.04
CA PRO A 30 -13.47 32.88 -5.68
C PRO A 30 -13.71 32.87 -4.16
N TRP A 31 -12.87 32.14 -3.42
CA TRP A 31 -12.96 31.93 -1.98
C TRP A 31 -11.60 32.07 -1.29
N ARG A 32 -11.61 32.49 -0.03
CA ARG A 32 -10.43 32.74 0.80
C ARG A 32 -10.08 31.50 1.62
N ILE A 33 -8.81 31.12 1.55
CA ILE A 33 -8.26 29.93 2.19
C ILE A 33 -7.32 30.36 3.32
N GLN A 34 -7.46 29.70 4.47
CA GLN A 34 -6.52 29.77 5.58
C GLN A 34 -5.97 28.37 5.88
N THR A 35 -4.65 28.23 5.89
CA THR A 35 -3.96 27.03 6.35
C THR A 35 -3.55 27.21 7.81
N LEU A 36 -3.80 26.21 8.65
CA LEU A 36 -3.44 26.15 10.06
C LEU A 36 -2.56 24.94 10.31
N PHE A 37 -1.58 25.08 11.19
CA PHE A 37 -0.83 23.97 11.75
C PHE A 37 -0.47 24.31 13.21
N SER A 38 -0.46 23.30 14.07
CA SER A 38 -0.23 23.46 15.51
C SER A 38 1.16 22.99 15.88
N VAL A 39 1.85 23.75 16.72
CA VAL A 39 3.19 23.43 17.22
C VAL A 39 3.40 23.93 18.65
N GLU A 40 4.48 23.49 19.27
CA GLU A 40 4.94 23.98 20.57
C GLU A 40 6.24 24.79 20.47
N CYS A 41 6.54 25.59 21.50
CA CYS A 41 7.82 26.30 21.64
C CYS A 41 9.01 25.35 21.92
N ASN A 42 9.50 24.64 20.90
CA ASN A 42 10.71 23.82 20.99
C ASN A 42 11.42 23.67 19.64
N ASN A 43 12.69 23.25 19.69
CA ASN A 43 13.51 23.07 18.49
C ASN A 43 12.94 22.00 17.54
N TYR A 44 12.30 20.96 18.08
CA TYR A 44 11.68 19.89 17.29
C TYR A 44 10.66 20.42 16.28
N PHE A 45 9.81 21.35 16.70
CA PHE A 45 8.85 21.98 15.79
C PHE A 45 9.42 23.12 14.96
N ASP A 46 10.56 23.70 15.35
CA ASP A 46 11.18 24.79 14.60
C ASP A 46 11.65 24.31 13.21
N TRP A 47 12.36 23.19 13.15
CA TRP A 47 12.85 22.67 11.85
C TRP A 47 11.70 22.13 10.99
N GLN A 48 10.65 21.58 11.60
CA GLN A 48 9.42 21.18 10.92
C GLN A 48 8.70 22.40 10.34
N THR A 49 8.61 23.49 11.10
CA THR A 49 8.04 24.78 10.64
C THR A 49 8.81 25.30 9.43
N VAL A 50 10.14 25.26 9.44
CA VAL A 50 10.97 25.67 8.30
C VAL A 50 10.67 24.84 7.06
N GLY A 51 10.57 23.51 7.20
CA GLY A 51 10.20 22.59 6.12
C GLY A 51 8.81 22.86 5.53
N LEU A 52 7.80 22.99 6.39
CA LEU A 52 6.42 23.24 5.98
C LEU A 52 6.29 24.61 5.30
N MET A 53 6.86 25.67 5.86
CA MET A 53 6.82 27.02 5.28
C MET A 53 7.54 27.10 3.94
N HIS A 54 8.67 26.40 3.78
CA HIS A 54 9.37 26.31 2.51
C HIS A 54 8.52 25.58 1.46
N SER A 55 7.99 24.40 1.80
CA SER A 55 7.15 23.63 0.88
C SER A 55 5.86 24.37 0.49
N PHE A 56 5.24 25.10 1.43
CA PHE A 56 4.09 25.99 1.16
C PHE A 56 4.41 27.02 0.07
N ARG A 57 5.55 27.72 0.19
CA ARG A 57 5.99 28.71 -0.81
C ARG A 57 6.36 28.04 -2.13
N LYS A 58 7.08 26.91 -2.07
CA LYS A 58 7.55 26.17 -3.25
C LYS A 58 6.39 25.62 -4.08
N ALA A 59 5.36 25.07 -3.44
CA ALA A 59 4.13 24.59 -4.07
C ALA A 59 3.25 25.72 -4.62
N LYS A 60 3.53 26.97 -4.23
CA LYS A 60 2.67 28.15 -4.49
C LYS A 60 1.26 27.90 -3.96
N GLN A 61 1.18 27.40 -2.74
CA GLN A 61 -0.08 27.16 -2.05
C GLN A 61 -0.86 28.48 -1.92
N PRO A 62 -2.12 28.54 -2.37
CA PRO A 62 -2.93 29.75 -2.23
C PRO A 62 -3.40 29.96 -0.79
N GLY A 63 -3.74 31.21 -0.46
CA GLY A 63 -4.23 31.59 0.86
C GLY A 63 -3.11 31.98 1.84
N HIS A 64 -3.51 32.26 3.07
CA HIS A 64 -2.58 32.54 4.17
C HIS A 64 -2.29 31.25 4.95
N ILE A 65 -1.16 31.21 5.64
CA ILE A 65 -0.79 30.14 6.57
C ILE A 65 -0.52 30.76 7.94
N THR A 66 -1.09 30.16 8.97
CA THR A 66 -0.96 30.63 10.36
C THR A 66 -0.54 29.46 11.24
N ARG A 67 0.56 29.66 11.97
CA ARG A 67 1.08 28.74 12.96
C ARG A 67 0.40 28.99 14.30
N LEU A 68 -0.28 27.99 14.83
CA LEU A 68 -0.86 28.01 16.18
C LEU A 68 0.23 27.55 17.15
N LEU A 69 0.80 28.51 17.89
CA LEU A 69 1.98 28.26 18.71
C LEU A 69 1.60 28.20 20.19
N SER A 70 1.68 27.00 20.77
CA SER A 70 1.43 26.73 22.19
C SER A 70 2.73 26.78 22.99
N CYS A 71 2.81 27.70 23.95
CA CYS A 71 4.01 27.87 24.78
C CYS A 71 3.64 28.07 26.24
N THR A 72 4.47 27.57 27.17
CA THR A 72 4.43 28.04 28.55
C THR A 72 5.13 29.40 28.67
N GLU A 73 4.81 30.15 29.73
CA GLU A 73 5.45 31.44 30.00
C GLU A 73 6.97 31.32 30.15
N GLU A 74 7.48 30.21 30.68
CA GLU A 74 8.91 29.94 30.79
C GLU A 74 9.55 29.70 29.43
N GLN A 75 8.93 28.87 28.58
CA GLN A 75 9.43 28.59 27.23
C GLN A 75 9.47 29.86 26.39
N LYS A 76 8.44 30.70 26.50
CA LYS A 76 8.31 31.93 25.72
C LYS A 76 9.43 32.93 25.97
N LYS A 77 9.96 33.02 27.20
CA LYS A 77 11.04 33.96 27.56
C LYS A 77 12.33 33.74 26.76
N THR A 78 12.60 32.51 26.33
CA THR A 78 13.84 32.12 25.65
C THR A 78 13.60 31.59 24.23
N TYR A 79 12.34 31.55 23.78
CA TYR A 79 12.00 31.01 22.47
C TYR A 79 12.45 31.93 21.32
N ARG A 80 13.24 31.38 20.40
CA ARG A 80 13.85 32.12 19.28
C ARG A 80 13.02 32.05 17.99
N GLY A 81 12.09 31.11 17.90
CA GLY A 81 11.42 30.72 16.65
C GLY A 81 10.19 31.54 16.28
N MET A 82 9.91 32.68 16.93
CA MET A 82 8.70 33.49 16.66
C MET A 82 8.59 33.95 15.19
N HIS A 83 9.72 34.18 14.53
CA HIS A 83 9.80 34.71 13.18
C HIS A 83 9.70 33.63 12.07
N LEU A 84 9.63 32.34 12.42
CA LEU A 84 9.68 31.24 11.45
C LEU A 84 8.44 31.17 10.54
N ALA A 85 7.28 31.58 11.05
CA ALA A 85 6.01 31.60 10.32
C ALA A 85 5.10 32.71 10.87
N PRO A 86 4.09 33.18 10.09
CA PRO A 86 3.01 33.98 10.65
C PRO A 86 2.37 33.22 11.82
N THR A 87 2.44 33.78 13.01
CA THR A 87 2.17 33.05 14.26
C THR A 87 1.01 33.67 15.02
N PHE A 88 0.07 32.83 15.43
CA PHE A 88 -0.96 33.16 16.39
C PHE A 88 -0.68 32.39 17.67
N GLU A 89 -0.37 33.12 18.74
CA GLU A 89 -0.08 32.52 20.04
C GLU A 89 -1.36 31.98 20.67
N VAL A 90 -1.29 30.77 21.21
CA VAL A 90 -2.40 30.12 21.90
C VAL A 90 -1.92 29.61 23.26
N PRO A 91 -2.81 29.54 24.27
CA PRO A 91 -2.47 28.96 25.56
C PRO A 91 -1.94 27.53 25.40
N SER A 92 -0.91 27.17 26.17
CA SER A 92 -0.46 25.79 26.24
C SER A 92 -1.38 24.97 27.15
N MET A 93 -1.92 23.89 26.59
CA MET A 93 -2.67 22.85 27.29
C MET A 93 -1.81 21.59 27.51
N ASN A 94 -0.49 21.70 27.38
CA ASN A 94 0.46 20.60 27.60
C ASN A 94 0.25 19.87 28.92
N LYS A 95 -0.04 20.65 29.95
CA LYS A 95 -0.50 20.17 31.24
C LYS A 95 -1.93 20.67 31.39
N HIS A 96 -2.86 19.74 31.44
CA HIS A 96 -4.28 20.06 31.54
C HIS A 96 -4.55 20.89 32.81
N PRO A 97 -5.26 22.02 32.72
CA PRO A 97 -5.35 22.99 33.82
C PRO A 97 -6.10 22.45 35.05
N THR A 98 -7.07 21.55 34.85
CA THR A 98 -7.90 21.03 35.95
C THR A 98 -7.36 19.74 36.58
N ASN A 99 -6.98 18.74 35.78
CA ASN A 99 -6.55 17.42 36.27
C ASN A 99 -5.02 17.20 36.22
N GLY A 100 -4.26 18.14 35.63
CA GLY A 100 -2.80 18.06 35.56
C GLY A 100 -2.24 17.01 34.60
N ASP A 101 -3.07 16.33 33.79
CA ASP A 101 -2.63 15.34 32.82
C ASP A 101 -1.69 15.96 31.77
N ARG A 102 -0.62 15.25 31.43
CA ARG A 102 0.37 15.72 30.45
C ARG A 102 0.09 15.10 29.10
N TYR A 103 -0.57 15.85 28.23
CA TYR A 103 -0.98 15.38 26.90
C TYR A 103 -0.82 16.49 25.84
N PRO A 104 0.37 16.67 25.25
CA PRO A 104 0.65 17.78 24.33
C PRO A 104 -0.23 17.84 23.08
N ALA A 105 -0.71 16.71 22.57
CA ALA A 105 -1.50 16.68 21.35
C ALA A 105 -2.87 17.41 21.49
N ILE A 106 -3.37 17.61 22.72
CA ILE A 106 -4.57 18.42 22.99
C ILE A 106 -4.42 19.89 22.57
N ASN A 107 -3.18 20.39 22.44
CA ASN A 107 -2.92 21.75 21.96
C ASN A 107 -3.53 22.00 20.57
N ARG A 108 -3.68 20.96 19.73
CA ARG A 108 -4.25 21.11 18.40
C ARG A 108 -5.74 21.52 18.45
N PRO A 109 -6.66 20.75 19.06
CA PRO A 109 -8.05 21.19 19.19
C PRO A 109 -8.19 22.48 20.01
N ALA A 110 -7.44 22.62 21.11
CA ALA A 110 -7.49 23.81 21.95
C ALA A 110 -7.03 25.08 21.19
N GLY A 111 -5.94 24.98 20.45
CA GLY A 111 -5.39 26.08 19.65
C GLY A 111 -6.32 26.49 18.52
N VAL A 112 -6.94 25.52 17.83
CA VAL A 112 -7.93 25.80 16.77
C VAL A 112 -9.15 26.53 17.34
N LEU A 113 -9.69 26.06 18.47
CA LEU A 113 -10.81 26.71 19.15
C LEU A 113 -10.43 28.13 19.62
N HIS A 114 -9.24 28.30 20.19
CA HIS A 114 -8.74 29.60 20.62
C HIS A 114 -8.57 30.56 19.44
N TRP A 115 -8.02 30.09 18.33
CA TRP A 115 -7.87 30.86 17.10
C TRP A 115 -9.21 31.33 16.54
N LEU A 116 -10.20 30.45 16.47
CA LEU A 116 -11.57 30.83 16.04
C LEU A 116 -12.18 31.93 16.91
N LYS A 117 -11.90 31.91 18.22
CA LYS A 117 -12.51 32.83 19.18
C LYS A 117 -11.86 34.22 19.19
N TYR A 118 -10.56 34.31 18.95
CA TYR A 118 -9.79 35.52 19.21
C TYR A 118 -9.00 36.07 18.01
N SER A 119 -8.87 35.30 16.92
CA SER A 119 -8.16 35.77 15.72
C SER A 119 -9.09 36.53 14.79
N LYS A 120 -8.67 37.73 14.38
CA LYS A 120 -9.36 38.49 13.31
C LYS A 120 -9.30 37.78 11.97
N ASP A 121 -8.28 36.95 11.74
CA ASP A 121 -8.15 36.18 10.50
C ASP A 121 -9.28 35.16 10.34
N ALA A 122 -9.86 34.69 11.44
CA ALA A 122 -10.96 33.73 11.43
C ALA A 122 -12.32 34.35 11.06
N GLU A 123 -12.45 35.68 11.07
CA GLU A 123 -13.70 36.38 10.77
C GLU A 123 -14.01 36.39 9.27
N ASN A 124 -12.97 36.45 8.43
CA ASN A 124 -13.09 36.85 7.03
C ASN A 124 -12.48 35.83 6.06
N ILE A 125 -12.78 34.54 6.26
CA ILE A 125 -12.33 33.42 5.43
C ILE A 125 -13.50 32.47 5.11
N ASP A 126 -13.34 31.64 4.08
CA ASP A 126 -14.38 30.72 3.64
C ASP A 126 -13.97 29.25 3.89
N TRP A 127 -12.68 28.94 3.71
CA TRP A 127 -12.15 27.58 3.83
C TRP A 127 -10.94 27.50 4.75
N VAL A 128 -10.88 26.44 5.54
CA VAL A 128 -9.74 26.12 6.40
C VAL A 128 -9.11 24.81 5.99
N ILE A 129 -7.78 24.80 5.95
CA ILE A 129 -6.96 23.59 5.80
C ILE A 129 -6.16 23.43 7.09
N ILE A 130 -6.31 22.33 7.80
CA ILE A 130 -5.50 22.00 8.98
C ILE A 130 -4.51 20.91 8.58
N LEU A 131 -3.23 21.16 8.81
CA LEU A 131 -2.11 20.25 8.53
C LEU A 131 -1.33 19.94 9.80
N ASP A 132 -0.56 18.85 9.77
CA ASP A 132 0.46 18.57 10.79
C ASP A 132 1.76 19.31 10.44
N ALA A 133 2.59 19.55 11.46
CA ALA A 133 3.87 20.25 11.27
C ALA A 133 4.89 19.40 10.49
N ASP A 134 4.79 18.08 10.58
CA ASP A 134 5.66 17.10 9.92
C ASP A 134 5.20 16.74 8.50
N MET A 135 4.76 17.75 7.75
CA MET A 135 4.26 17.58 6.38
C MET A 135 5.04 18.41 5.36
N ILE A 136 5.19 17.84 4.15
CA ILE A 136 5.74 18.54 2.98
C ILE A 136 4.64 18.70 1.92
N ILE A 137 4.31 19.94 1.58
CA ILE A 137 3.36 20.27 0.53
C ILE A 137 4.06 20.13 -0.83
N ARG A 138 3.67 19.12 -1.61
CA ARG A 138 4.17 18.89 -2.98
C ARG A 138 3.30 19.55 -4.02
N GLY A 139 2.00 19.73 -3.77
CA GLY A 139 1.04 20.31 -4.70
C GLY A 139 0.04 21.23 -4.01
N ARG A 140 -0.71 22.02 -4.79
CA ARG A 140 -1.70 22.96 -4.24
C ARG A 140 -2.90 22.22 -3.66
N ILE A 141 -3.21 22.48 -2.40
CA ILE A 141 -4.38 22.01 -1.67
C ILE A 141 -5.47 23.07 -1.80
N VAL A 142 -6.43 22.85 -2.69
CA VAL A 142 -7.54 23.79 -2.93
C VAL A 142 -8.85 23.08 -2.59
N PRO A 143 -9.51 23.39 -1.45
CA PRO A 143 -10.58 22.57 -0.88
C PRO A 143 -11.68 22.18 -1.88
N TRP A 144 -12.24 23.14 -2.61
CA TRP A 144 -13.28 22.87 -3.61
C TRP A 144 -12.78 22.09 -4.84
N LYS A 145 -11.48 22.13 -5.17
CA LYS A 145 -10.90 21.25 -6.20
C LYS A 145 -10.69 19.83 -5.70
N LEU A 146 -10.63 19.65 -4.38
CA LEU A 146 -10.62 18.34 -3.73
C LEU A 146 -12.03 17.81 -3.47
N ALA A 147 -13.06 18.50 -3.99
CA ALA A 147 -14.48 18.23 -3.77
C ALA A 147 -14.98 18.49 -2.34
N ALA A 148 -14.26 19.26 -1.51
CA ALA A 148 -14.78 19.67 -0.21
C ALA A 148 -16.01 20.58 -0.38
N GLU A 149 -17.03 20.33 0.42
CA GLU A 149 -18.30 21.08 0.47
C GLU A 149 -18.64 21.40 1.94
N LYS A 150 -19.50 22.39 2.17
CA LYS A 150 -20.02 22.67 3.52
C LYS A 150 -20.80 21.44 4.01
N GLY A 151 -20.51 20.99 5.23
CA GLY A 151 -21.02 19.75 5.82
C GLY A 151 -20.31 18.47 5.32
N ARG A 152 -19.49 18.55 4.26
CA ARG A 152 -18.77 17.41 3.68
C ARG A 152 -17.27 17.73 3.51
N PRO A 153 -16.51 17.75 4.61
CA PRO A 153 -15.09 18.03 4.58
C PRO A 153 -14.30 16.94 3.84
N VAL A 154 -13.15 17.29 3.29
CA VAL A 154 -12.20 16.31 2.71
C VAL A 154 -11.09 16.05 3.69
N ALA A 155 -10.74 14.78 3.89
CA ALA A 155 -9.63 14.40 4.76
C ALA A 155 -8.83 13.21 4.26
N ALA A 156 -7.58 13.10 4.73
CA ALA A 156 -6.76 11.93 4.47
C ALA A 156 -7.19 10.75 5.36
N TYR A 157 -7.00 9.53 4.85
CA TYR A 157 -7.39 8.29 5.52
C TYR A 157 -6.37 7.84 6.57
N TYR A 158 -6.86 7.47 7.76
CA TYR A 158 -6.05 7.04 8.89
C TYR A 158 -6.52 5.66 9.39
N GLY A 159 -6.11 4.61 8.66
CA GLY A 159 -6.66 3.26 8.84
C GLY A 159 -6.44 2.63 10.22
N TYR A 160 -5.45 3.11 10.99
CA TYR A 160 -5.15 2.62 12.32
C TYR A 160 -6.15 3.08 13.40
N LEU A 161 -7.05 4.03 13.10
CA LEU A 161 -8.12 4.45 14.02
C LEU A 161 -9.22 3.39 14.12
N ARG A 162 -8.98 2.30 14.87
CA ARG A 162 -9.92 1.17 15.04
C ARG A 162 -11.21 1.52 15.79
N GLY A 163 -11.15 2.54 16.65
CA GLY A 163 -12.20 2.93 17.59
C GLY A 163 -13.51 3.38 16.95
N CYS A 164 -13.51 3.76 15.66
CA CYS A 164 -14.74 4.11 14.95
C CYS A 164 -15.71 2.93 14.75
N TYR A 165 -15.25 1.68 14.84
CA TYR A 165 -16.07 0.49 14.57
C TYR A 165 -16.18 -0.47 15.74
N ASN A 166 -15.92 0.01 16.96
CA ASN A 166 -16.01 -0.81 18.15
C ASN A 166 -16.63 -0.03 19.32
N ILE A 167 -16.47 -0.56 20.53
CA ILE A 167 -17.02 -0.01 21.76
C ILE A 167 -16.65 1.46 21.98
N LEU A 168 -15.49 1.93 21.50
CA LEU A 168 -15.04 3.31 21.73
C LEU A 168 -16.00 4.34 21.10
N ALA A 169 -16.43 4.13 19.86
CA ALA A 169 -17.41 5.00 19.22
C ALA A 169 -18.76 4.97 19.94
N GLN A 170 -19.20 3.79 20.39
CA GLN A 170 -20.47 3.63 21.10
C GLN A 170 -20.48 4.36 22.45
N LEU A 171 -19.33 4.45 23.12
CA LEU A 171 -19.18 5.15 24.38
C LEU A 171 -19.08 6.67 24.20
N HIS A 172 -18.37 7.12 23.16
CA HIS A 172 -17.94 8.52 23.04
C HIS A 172 -18.69 9.32 21.98
N THR A 173 -19.60 8.72 21.21
CA THR A 173 -20.51 9.48 20.35
C THR A 173 -21.91 8.87 20.25
N LYS A 174 -22.91 9.73 20.08
CA LYS A 174 -24.30 9.37 19.75
C LYS A 174 -24.48 8.97 18.29
N HIS A 175 -23.50 9.29 17.44
CA HIS A 175 -23.53 9.08 16.00
C HIS A 175 -22.36 8.19 15.54
N PRO A 176 -22.19 6.96 16.08
CA PRO A 176 -21.09 6.08 15.68
C PRO A 176 -21.10 5.76 14.18
N GLU A 177 -22.27 5.82 13.52
CA GLU A 177 -22.45 5.66 12.08
C GLU A 177 -21.75 6.74 11.23
N LEU A 178 -21.49 7.91 11.81
CA LEU A 178 -20.81 9.03 11.15
C LEU A 178 -19.30 9.10 11.49
N CYS A 179 -18.78 8.18 12.32
CA CYS A 179 -17.36 8.19 12.68
C CYS A 179 -16.48 7.85 11.48
N ALA A 180 -15.65 8.81 11.07
CA ALA A 180 -14.71 8.65 9.96
C ALA A 180 -13.28 8.42 10.48
N ARG A 181 -12.56 7.47 9.88
CA ARG A 181 -11.13 7.23 10.18
C ARG A 181 -10.24 8.21 9.44
N VAL A 182 -10.14 9.43 9.94
CA VAL A 182 -9.53 10.55 9.23
C VAL A 182 -8.51 11.30 10.08
N GLY A 183 -7.53 11.90 9.42
CA GLY A 183 -6.46 12.66 10.09
C GLY A 183 -5.51 13.33 9.10
N GLY A 184 -4.49 14.02 9.63
CA GLY A 184 -3.41 14.62 8.85
C GLY A 184 -3.83 15.85 8.04
N LEU A 185 -4.47 15.63 6.89
CA LEU A 185 -5.06 16.68 6.05
C LEU A 185 -6.54 16.81 6.39
N LEU A 186 -6.96 18.00 6.83
CA LEU A 186 -8.37 18.32 7.03
C LEU A 186 -8.71 19.59 6.24
N ALA A 187 -9.58 19.50 5.23
CA ALA A 187 -10.01 20.63 4.41
C ALA A 187 -11.53 20.79 4.52
N MET A 188 -12.00 21.91 5.09
CA MET A 188 -13.41 22.12 5.40
C MET A 188 -13.83 23.57 5.31
N HIS A 189 -15.15 23.81 5.26
CA HIS A 189 -15.71 25.16 5.30
C HIS A 189 -15.58 25.73 6.72
N ILE A 190 -15.43 27.05 6.84
CA ILE A 190 -15.24 27.72 8.15
C ILE A 190 -16.41 27.47 9.12
N ASP A 191 -17.64 27.40 8.61
CA ASP A 191 -18.83 27.15 9.44
C ASP A 191 -18.83 25.74 10.06
N ASP A 192 -18.30 24.75 9.32
CA ASP A 192 -18.16 23.39 9.83
C ASP A 192 -17.13 23.36 10.96
N LEU A 193 -16.01 24.07 10.77
CA LEU A 193 -14.98 24.17 11.81
C LEU A 193 -15.48 24.91 13.06
N ARG A 194 -16.30 25.96 12.91
CA ARG A 194 -16.91 26.68 14.04
C ARG A 194 -17.83 25.79 14.86
N SER A 195 -18.58 24.90 14.19
CA SER A 195 -19.46 23.93 14.86
C SER A 195 -18.65 22.83 15.54
N LEU A 196 -17.61 22.33 14.86
CA LEU A 196 -16.77 21.23 15.30
C LEU A 196 -15.82 21.59 16.45
N ALA A 197 -15.12 22.73 16.39
CA ALA A 197 -13.97 22.99 17.25
C ALA A 197 -14.27 22.89 18.77
N PRO A 198 -15.41 23.38 19.30
CA PRO A 198 -15.74 23.18 20.71
C PRO A 198 -15.93 21.70 21.07
N ILE A 199 -16.59 20.95 20.19
CA ILE A 199 -16.87 19.53 20.40
C ILE A 199 -15.61 18.69 20.24
N TRP A 200 -14.72 19.04 19.31
CA TRP A 200 -13.43 18.39 19.14
C TRP A 200 -12.61 18.43 20.44
N LEU A 201 -12.51 19.60 21.08
CA LEU A 201 -11.81 19.71 22.36
C LEU A 201 -12.49 18.85 23.45
N SER A 202 -13.82 18.97 23.61
CA SER A 202 -14.58 18.19 24.61
C SER A 202 -14.39 16.69 24.42
N LYS A 203 -14.56 16.18 23.19
CA LYS A 203 -14.40 14.75 22.88
C LYS A 203 -12.98 14.27 23.04
N THR A 204 -12.00 15.13 22.80
CA THR A 204 -10.59 14.81 23.10
C THR A 204 -10.40 14.57 24.59
N GLU A 205 -10.97 15.42 25.45
CA GLU A 205 -10.90 15.27 26.90
C GLU A 205 -11.64 14.01 27.38
N GLU A 206 -12.84 13.71 26.84
CA GLU A 206 -13.61 12.51 27.15
C GLU A 206 -12.83 11.22 26.85
N VAL A 207 -12.32 11.08 25.61
CA VAL A 207 -11.54 9.90 25.20
C VAL A 207 -10.22 9.81 25.98
N ARG A 208 -9.61 10.95 26.29
CA ARG A 208 -8.37 11.00 27.08
C ARG A 208 -8.59 10.56 28.53
N GLN A 209 -9.75 10.85 29.11
CA GLN A 209 -10.08 10.43 30.47
C GLN A 209 -10.45 8.95 30.55
N ASP A 210 -10.89 8.35 29.43
CA ASP A 210 -11.23 6.94 29.34
C ASP A 210 -10.01 6.01 29.20
N ARG A 211 -9.19 6.00 30.26
CA ARG A 211 -7.96 5.21 30.32
C ARG A 211 -8.19 3.71 30.23
N ALA A 212 -9.39 3.23 30.58
CA ALA A 212 -9.74 1.82 30.53
C ALA A 212 -9.78 1.28 29.08
N HIS A 213 -10.00 2.16 28.10
CA HIS A 213 -10.17 1.78 26.70
C HIS A 213 -9.00 2.18 25.80
N TRP A 214 -7.81 2.46 26.37
CA TRP A 214 -6.61 2.81 25.61
C TRP A 214 -5.93 1.64 24.87
N GLY A 215 -6.34 0.39 25.11
CA GLY A 215 -5.71 -0.80 24.53
C GLY A 215 -5.61 -0.77 23.01
N VAL A 216 -4.55 -1.39 22.44
CA VAL A 216 -4.30 -1.40 20.98
C VAL A 216 -5.48 -2.00 20.21
N ASN A 217 -6.14 -3.01 20.77
CA ASN A 217 -7.30 -3.66 20.19
C ASN A 217 -8.52 -2.71 20.02
N ILE A 218 -8.63 -1.70 20.88
CA ILE A 218 -9.74 -0.73 20.88
C ILE A 218 -9.35 0.52 20.07
N THR A 219 -8.27 1.19 20.45
CA THR A 219 -7.89 2.48 19.85
C THR A 219 -6.95 2.34 18.67
N GLY A 220 -6.21 1.24 18.54
CA GLY A 220 -5.08 1.16 17.61
C GLY A 220 -3.87 1.99 18.04
N ASP A 221 -3.85 2.56 19.25
CA ASP A 221 -2.67 3.21 19.82
C ASP A 221 -1.65 2.15 20.23
N ILE A 222 -0.60 1.98 19.41
CA ILE A 222 0.46 0.99 19.67
C ILE A 222 1.22 1.21 20.98
N TYR A 223 1.10 2.39 21.60
CA TYR A 223 1.73 2.70 22.87
C TYR A 223 0.82 2.47 24.08
N GLU A 224 -0.47 2.18 23.85
CA GLU A 224 -1.52 2.01 24.88
C GLU A 224 -1.54 3.14 25.92
N LYS A 225 -1.23 4.36 25.46
CA LYS A 225 -1.07 5.55 26.32
C LYS A 225 -2.08 6.64 26.00
N GLY A 226 -3.08 6.35 25.17
CA GLY A 226 -4.06 7.30 24.68
C GLY A 226 -3.42 8.44 23.88
N TRP A 227 -2.33 8.17 23.15
CA TRP A 227 -1.57 9.20 22.42
C TRP A 227 -2.39 9.84 21.29
N ILE A 228 -3.33 9.08 20.72
CA ILE A 228 -4.19 9.46 19.60
C ILE A 228 -5.61 9.89 20.03
N SER A 229 -5.78 10.32 21.28
CA SER A 229 -7.10 10.71 21.84
C SER A 229 -7.72 11.92 21.13
N GLU A 230 -6.92 12.87 20.68
CA GLU A 230 -7.31 14.04 19.89
C GLU A 230 -7.79 13.70 18.47
N MET A 231 -7.27 12.60 17.89
CA MET A 231 -7.71 12.07 16.60
C MET A 231 -9.12 11.50 16.71
N TYR A 232 -9.39 10.77 17.79
CA TYR A 232 -10.73 10.31 18.12
C TYR A 232 -11.64 11.46 18.51
N GLY A 233 -11.14 12.44 19.28
CA GLY A 233 -11.86 13.66 19.59
C GLY A 233 -12.33 14.39 18.34
N TYR A 234 -11.50 14.44 17.29
CA TYR A 234 -11.89 15.01 16.00
C TYR A 234 -13.01 14.18 15.35
N SER A 235 -12.79 12.87 15.23
CA SER A 235 -13.69 11.97 14.50
C SER A 235 -15.07 11.88 15.16
N PHE A 236 -15.11 11.76 16.49
CA PHE A 236 -16.35 11.76 17.28
C PHE A 236 -16.99 13.14 17.30
N GLY A 237 -16.21 14.22 17.45
CA GLY A 237 -16.76 15.57 17.40
C GLY A 237 -17.38 15.91 16.04
N ALA A 238 -16.79 15.42 14.96
CA ALA A 238 -17.32 15.61 13.61
C ALA A 238 -18.62 14.84 13.40
N ALA A 239 -18.71 13.63 13.95
CA ALA A 239 -19.94 12.84 13.96
C ALA A 239 -21.06 13.55 14.73
N GLU A 240 -20.78 14.09 15.93
CA GLU A 240 -21.77 14.82 16.75
C GLU A 240 -22.35 16.06 16.05
N VAL A 241 -21.55 16.74 15.21
CA VAL A 241 -22.01 17.92 14.47
C VAL A 241 -22.48 17.60 13.05
N GLY A 242 -22.60 16.31 12.71
CA GLY A 242 -23.21 15.82 11.48
C GLY A 242 -22.34 15.92 10.22
N LEU A 243 -21.01 15.99 10.36
CA LEU A 243 -20.11 16.07 9.20
C LEU A 243 -19.94 14.71 8.53
N HIS A 244 -19.96 14.71 7.20
CA HIS A 244 -19.78 13.52 6.37
C HIS A 244 -18.51 13.65 5.53
N HIS A 245 -17.42 13.05 5.98
CA HIS A 245 -16.12 13.20 5.32
C HIS A 245 -16.05 12.53 3.94
N LYS A 246 -15.59 13.28 2.95
CA LYS A 246 -15.06 12.73 1.69
C LYS A 246 -13.61 12.30 1.92
N ILE A 247 -13.41 11.01 2.16
CA ILE A 247 -12.09 10.46 2.51
C ILE A 247 -11.28 10.17 1.24
N ASN A 248 -9.99 10.54 1.23
CA ASN A 248 -9.09 10.28 0.11
C ASN A 248 -7.73 9.79 0.60
N ASP A 249 -7.31 8.58 0.18
CA ASP A 249 -6.01 7.99 0.55
C ASP A 249 -4.86 8.36 -0.42
N ASN A 250 -5.20 8.92 -1.58
CA ASN A 250 -4.26 9.26 -2.64
C ASN A 250 -3.61 10.66 -2.48
N LEU A 251 -4.17 11.54 -1.64
CA LEU A 251 -3.66 12.91 -1.46
C LEU A 251 -2.38 12.98 -0.62
N MET A 252 -2.28 12.15 0.41
CA MET A 252 -1.23 12.16 1.42
C MET A 252 -0.57 10.78 1.49
N ILE A 253 0.75 10.73 1.55
CA ILE A 253 1.49 9.48 1.69
C ILE A 253 2.63 9.61 2.71
N TYR A 254 2.94 8.53 3.40
CA TYR A 254 4.14 8.43 4.24
C TYR A 254 5.35 8.11 3.36
N PRO A 255 6.48 8.85 3.47
CA PRO A 255 7.76 8.38 2.97
C PRO A 255 8.05 6.93 3.36
N GLY A 256 8.62 6.14 2.46
CA GLY A 256 8.80 4.69 2.61
C GLY A 256 7.68 3.85 1.99
N TYR A 257 6.51 4.44 1.74
CA TYR A 257 5.39 3.76 1.09
C TYR A 257 5.39 4.03 -0.42
N ALA A 258 4.96 3.04 -1.20
CA ALA A 258 4.80 3.19 -2.65
C ALA A 258 3.39 3.73 -2.97
N PRO A 259 3.27 4.82 -3.76
CA PRO A 259 1.96 5.30 -4.20
C PRO A 259 1.35 4.31 -5.20
N ARG A 260 0.01 4.29 -5.29
CA ARG A 260 -0.70 3.52 -6.32
C ARG A 260 -0.23 3.92 -7.73
N GLU A 261 -0.38 3.00 -8.68
CA GLU A 261 -0.04 3.27 -10.07
C GLU A 261 -0.83 4.46 -10.60
N GLY A 262 -0.15 5.40 -11.28
CA GLY A 262 -0.77 6.63 -11.80
C GLY A 262 -1.14 7.71 -10.78
N VAL A 263 -1.10 7.43 -9.48
CA VAL A 263 -1.40 8.39 -8.41
C VAL A 263 -0.17 9.23 -8.08
N GLU A 264 -0.29 10.56 -8.13
CA GLU A 264 0.77 11.47 -7.68
C GLU A 264 0.32 12.18 -6.39
N PRO A 265 0.85 11.80 -5.21
CA PRO A 265 0.47 12.42 -3.94
C PRO A 265 0.90 13.88 -3.86
N ILE A 266 0.06 14.75 -3.32
CA ILE A 266 0.35 16.19 -3.20
C ILE A 266 0.86 16.58 -1.81
N LEU A 267 0.89 15.64 -0.87
CA LEU A 267 1.31 15.86 0.51
C LEU A 267 2.14 14.66 0.99
N LEU A 268 3.28 14.91 1.63
CA LEU A 268 4.04 13.89 2.35
C LEU A 268 3.84 14.08 3.84
N HIS A 269 3.67 13.00 4.59
CA HIS A 269 3.65 13.00 6.05
C HIS A 269 4.82 12.19 6.59
N TYR A 270 5.86 12.84 7.11
CA TYR A 270 7.08 12.15 7.57
C TYR A 270 7.02 11.79 9.06
N GLY A 271 5.84 11.40 9.54
CA GLY A 271 5.60 11.03 10.93
C GLY A 271 6.21 9.70 11.36
N LEU A 272 6.53 8.83 10.41
CA LEU A 272 7.07 7.48 10.62
C LEU A 272 8.53 7.37 10.14
N PRO A 273 9.33 6.47 10.72
CA PRO A 273 10.67 6.18 10.22
C PRO A 273 10.62 5.50 8.84
N PHE A 274 11.57 5.82 7.97
CA PHE A 274 11.68 5.21 6.64
C PHE A 274 13.12 5.00 6.20
N ARG A 275 13.31 4.13 5.20
CA ARG A 275 14.62 3.69 4.71
C ARG A 275 14.72 3.75 3.19
N VAL A 276 15.94 4.01 2.68
CA VAL A 276 16.30 3.94 1.26
C VAL A 276 17.66 3.25 1.18
N GLY A 277 17.65 1.94 0.88
CA GLY A 277 18.84 1.09 0.98
C GLY A 277 19.43 1.09 2.40
N ASN A 278 20.70 1.47 2.52
CA ASN A 278 21.40 1.54 3.81
C ASN A 278 21.17 2.86 4.56
N TRP A 279 20.51 3.84 3.95
CA TRP A 279 20.21 5.12 4.58
C TRP A 279 18.81 5.08 5.21
N SER A 280 18.64 5.77 6.34
CA SER A 280 17.38 5.88 7.06
C SER A 280 17.16 7.27 7.61
N PHE A 281 15.89 7.63 7.81
CA PHE A 281 15.50 8.85 8.50
C PHE A 281 14.35 8.58 9.46
N SER A 282 14.43 9.20 10.63
CA SER A 282 13.38 9.20 11.65
C SER A 282 13.35 10.59 12.27
N LYS A 283 12.18 11.24 12.28
CA LYS A 283 12.05 12.56 12.93
C LYS A 283 12.31 12.50 14.43
N ALA A 284 12.07 11.35 15.06
CA ALA A 284 12.27 11.14 16.49
C ALA A 284 13.75 11.24 16.88
N ASP A 285 14.67 10.97 15.95
CA ASP A 285 16.12 11.07 16.17
C ASP A 285 16.60 12.53 16.21
N HIS A 286 15.72 13.48 15.87
CA HIS A 286 15.98 14.91 15.75
C HIS A 286 15.07 15.76 16.67
N ASP A 287 14.66 15.21 17.81
CA ASP A 287 13.76 15.84 18.79
C ASP A 287 14.40 17.00 19.58
N LYS A 288 15.74 17.04 19.65
CA LYS A 288 16.51 18.06 20.38
C LYS A 288 17.35 18.94 19.48
N ASP A 289 17.47 18.59 18.21
CA ASP A 289 18.33 19.25 17.25
C ASP A 289 17.97 20.72 17.09
N ASP A 290 18.93 21.61 17.36
CA ASP A 290 18.81 23.04 17.17
C ASP A 290 19.23 23.48 15.76
N ILE A 291 19.10 22.57 14.78
CA ILE A 291 19.57 22.68 13.40
C ILE A 291 19.12 23.95 12.67
N VAL A 292 17.99 24.53 13.06
CA VAL A 292 17.50 25.82 12.55
C VAL A 292 18.47 26.97 12.87
N TYR A 293 19.08 26.93 14.05
CA TYR A 293 19.95 27.97 14.59
C TYR A 293 21.44 27.67 14.44
N SER A 294 21.77 26.43 14.09
CA SER A 294 23.13 25.96 13.87
C SER A 294 23.48 26.05 12.39
N CYS A 295 24.19 27.12 12.00
CA CYS A 295 24.57 27.39 10.61
C CYS A 295 25.26 26.18 9.95
N ASP A 296 24.95 25.98 8.66
CA ASP A 296 25.51 24.92 7.79
C ASP A 296 25.19 23.48 8.20
N GLN A 297 24.39 23.28 9.25
CA GLN A 297 23.94 21.95 9.67
C GLN A 297 22.70 21.53 8.85
N LEU A 298 22.76 20.32 8.28
CA LEU A 298 21.69 19.72 7.49
C LEU A 298 21.42 18.30 8.00
N PHE A 299 20.24 17.74 7.68
CA PHE A 299 19.97 16.33 7.92
C PHE A 299 20.89 15.44 7.07
N PRO A 300 21.16 14.20 7.51
CA PRO A 300 21.97 13.26 6.76
C PRO A 300 21.55 13.17 5.29
N GLN A 301 22.50 13.38 4.38
CA GLN A 301 22.22 13.38 2.95
C GLN A 301 21.61 12.03 2.51
N PRO A 302 20.45 12.01 1.82
CA PRO A 302 19.89 10.78 1.28
C PRO A 302 20.65 10.32 0.02
N PRO A 303 20.45 9.07 -0.43
CA PRO A 303 20.96 8.60 -1.72
C PRO A 303 20.50 9.49 -2.88
N TYR A 304 21.35 9.66 -3.89
CA TYR A 304 21.03 10.40 -5.10
C TYR A 304 20.01 9.64 -5.96
N PRO A 305 19.21 10.34 -6.78
CA PRO A 305 18.25 9.69 -7.68
C PRO A 305 18.85 8.60 -8.57
N ARG A 306 20.12 8.73 -8.99
CA ARG A 306 20.81 7.71 -9.78
C ARG A 306 21.09 6.43 -9.01
N GLU A 307 21.35 6.52 -7.71
CA GLU A 307 21.55 5.36 -6.84
C GLU A 307 20.22 4.67 -6.59
N VAL A 308 19.13 5.43 -6.37
CA VAL A 308 17.77 4.87 -6.26
C VAL A 308 17.36 4.10 -7.52
N MET A 309 17.73 4.59 -8.72
CA MET A 309 17.49 3.85 -9.98
C MET A 309 18.23 2.52 -10.07
N GLN A 310 19.36 2.37 -9.38
CA GLN A 310 20.15 1.14 -9.33
C GLN A 310 19.69 0.19 -8.22
N LEU A 311 19.14 0.74 -7.14
CA LEU A 311 18.69 -0.03 -5.97
C LEU A 311 17.40 -0.81 -6.21
N GLU A 312 16.48 -0.27 -7.01
CA GLU A 312 15.15 -0.87 -7.21
C GLU A 312 14.78 -0.92 -8.69
N ILE A 313 14.41 -2.10 -9.19
CA ILE A 313 14.04 -2.34 -10.59
C ILE A 313 12.54 -2.13 -10.79
N ASP A 314 11.72 -2.42 -9.78
CA ASP A 314 10.27 -2.23 -9.83
C ASP A 314 9.91 -0.74 -9.89
N PRO A 315 9.15 -0.30 -10.90
CA PRO A 315 8.85 1.12 -11.09
C PRO A 315 7.97 1.71 -9.98
N ASN A 316 7.11 0.92 -9.33
CA ASN A 316 6.22 1.39 -8.27
C ASN A 316 6.95 1.52 -6.94
N LEU A 317 7.75 0.52 -6.55
CA LEU A 317 8.60 0.59 -5.37
C LEU A 317 9.64 1.71 -5.51
N ARG A 318 10.22 1.87 -6.70
CA ARG A 318 11.15 2.97 -6.99
C ARG A 318 10.51 4.35 -6.82
N ARG A 319 9.23 4.52 -7.20
CA ARG A 319 8.48 5.76 -6.95
C ARG A 319 8.38 6.06 -5.46
N GLY A 320 8.10 5.06 -4.62
CA GLY A 320 8.12 5.20 -3.17
C GLY A 320 9.48 5.69 -2.63
N LEU A 321 10.58 5.08 -3.11
CA LEU A 321 11.93 5.51 -2.73
C LEU A 321 12.26 6.94 -3.20
N PHE A 322 11.77 7.36 -4.37
CA PHE A 322 11.92 8.74 -4.83
C PHE A 322 11.21 9.73 -3.92
N LEU A 323 9.99 9.43 -3.46
CA LEU A 323 9.27 10.27 -2.51
C LEU A 323 10.01 10.36 -1.17
N SER A 324 10.62 9.27 -0.72
CA SER A 324 11.45 9.24 0.49
C SER A 324 12.63 10.19 0.43
N ILE A 325 13.43 10.14 -0.66
CA ILE A 325 14.56 11.05 -0.80
C ILE A 325 14.10 12.49 -1.09
N GLU A 326 12.97 12.68 -1.77
CA GLU A 326 12.39 14.00 -2.02
C GLU A 326 12.06 14.72 -0.71
N CYS A 327 11.49 14.01 0.26
CA CYS A 327 11.15 14.53 1.59
C CYS A 327 12.35 15.20 2.27
N VAL A 328 13.45 14.45 2.46
CA VAL A 328 14.65 14.97 3.17
C VAL A 328 15.38 16.02 2.34
N ASN A 329 15.40 15.88 1.01
CA ASN A 329 16.01 16.90 0.16
C ASN A 329 15.26 18.25 0.24
N ILE A 330 13.93 18.26 0.36
CA ILE A 330 13.15 19.49 0.58
C ILE A 330 13.43 20.09 1.97
N LEU A 331 13.53 19.27 3.02
CA LEU A 331 13.91 19.73 4.35
C LEU A 331 15.29 20.38 4.36
N ASN A 332 16.28 19.75 3.72
CA ASN A 332 17.63 20.28 3.62
C ASN A 332 17.70 21.56 2.76
N GLU A 333 16.95 21.62 1.66
CA GLU A 333 16.81 22.87 0.88
C GLU A 333 16.20 24.00 1.72
N ALA A 334 15.18 23.70 2.54
CA ALA A 334 14.54 24.66 3.42
C ALA A 334 15.53 25.23 4.46
N LEU A 335 16.30 24.37 5.10
CA LEU A 335 17.34 24.76 6.07
C LEU A 335 18.41 25.64 5.42
N LEU A 336 18.89 25.28 4.23
CA LEU A 336 19.87 26.09 3.49
C LEU A 336 19.38 27.50 3.19
N ILE A 337 18.12 27.63 2.74
CA ILE A 337 17.52 28.93 2.45
C ILE A 337 17.32 29.71 3.75
N HIS A 338 16.91 29.04 4.83
CA HIS A 338 16.72 29.65 6.13
C HIS A 338 18.03 30.18 6.72
N HIS A 339 19.10 29.38 6.73
CA HIS A 339 20.44 29.79 7.16
C HIS A 339 20.95 30.98 6.36
N ALA A 340 20.80 30.95 5.03
CA ALA A 340 21.19 32.06 4.17
C ALA A 340 20.40 33.35 4.48
N ALA A 341 19.09 33.25 4.74
CA ALA A 341 18.25 34.39 5.11
C ALA A 341 18.63 35.00 6.47
N ASN A 342 19.19 34.19 7.38
CA ASN A 342 19.66 34.61 8.69
C ASN A 342 21.16 34.98 8.74
N GLY A 343 21.79 35.16 7.59
CA GLY A 343 23.16 35.66 7.51
C GLY A 343 24.25 34.63 7.84
N CYS A 344 23.94 33.33 7.84
CA CYS A 344 24.97 32.30 7.94
C CYS A 344 25.97 32.40 6.78
N PRO A 345 27.25 32.04 7.00
CA PRO A 345 28.23 31.94 5.93
C PRO A 345 27.76 30.94 4.87
N LYS A 346 28.28 31.07 3.64
CA LYS A 346 27.98 30.07 2.62
C LYS A 346 28.67 28.75 3.00
N PRO A 347 27.94 27.62 3.02
CA PRO A 347 28.55 26.35 3.34
C PRO A 347 29.63 26.00 2.31
N PRO A 348 30.69 25.26 2.72
CA PRO A 348 31.72 24.78 1.81
C PRO A 348 31.09 23.94 0.69
N TRP A 349 31.71 23.96 -0.48
CA TRP A 349 31.19 23.23 -1.63
C TRP A 349 31.09 21.72 -1.31
N SER A 350 29.96 21.11 -1.65
CA SER A 350 29.81 19.66 -1.66
C SER A 350 28.98 19.22 -2.86
N LYS A 351 29.16 17.96 -3.28
CA LYS A 351 28.37 17.36 -4.36
C LYS A 351 26.86 17.45 -4.07
N TYR A 352 26.49 17.30 -2.80
CA TYR A 352 25.09 17.33 -2.36
C TYR A 352 24.49 18.73 -2.46
N LEU A 353 25.20 19.76 -1.98
CA LEU A 353 24.76 21.15 -2.09
C LEU A 353 24.64 21.61 -3.54
N ASN A 354 25.52 21.11 -4.42
CA ASN A 354 25.41 21.36 -5.85
C ASN A 354 24.18 20.67 -6.47
N PHE A 355 23.86 19.45 -6.02
CA PHE A 355 22.65 18.74 -6.43
C PHE A 355 21.38 19.49 -6.01
N LEU A 356 21.28 19.98 -4.77
CA LEU A 356 20.13 20.77 -4.30
C LEU A 356 19.94 22.10 -5.07
N LYS A 357 21.00 22.60 -5.74
CA LYS A 357 20.94 23.77 -6.62
C LYS A 357 20.75 23.41 -8.10
N SER A 358 20.71 22.12 -8.43
CA SER A 358 20.70 21.65 -9.82
C SER A 358 19.32 21.72 -10.46
N ARG A 359 19.29 21.80 -11.80
CA ARG A 359 18.06 21.68 -12.58
C ARG A 359 17.36 20.33 -12.36
N ALA A 360 18.13 19.26 -12.15
CA ALA A 360 17.57 17.94 -11.90
C ALA A 360 16.73 17.92 -10.61
N PHE A 361 17.24 18.50 -9.53
CA PHE A 361 16.49 18.62 -8.29
C PHE A 361 15.26 19.54 -8.43
N ALA A 362 15.39 20.66 -9.16
CA ALA A 362 14.26 21.55 -9.45
C ALA A 362 13.15 20.85 -10.22
N GLU A 363 13.47 19.97 -11.17
CA GLU A 363 12.49 19.16 -11.90
C GLU A 363 11.85 18.08 -11.03
N LEU A 364 12.63 17.41 -10.18
CA LEU A 364 12.12 16.38 -9.25
C LEU A 364 11.12 16.98 -8.26
N THR A 365 11.44 18.15 -7.70
CA THR A 365 10.64 18.85 -6.68
C THR A 365 9.66 19.88 -7.25
N LYS A 366 9.40 19.82 -8.56
CA LYS A 366 8.39 20.70 -9.17
C LYS A 366 7.01 20.46 -8.55
N PRO A 367 6.21 21.51 -8.34
CA PRO A 367 4.88 21.37 -7.76
C PRO A 367 4.02 20.35 -8.52
N LYS A 368 3.42 19.43 -7.80
CA LYS A 368 2.53 18.40 -8.35
C LYS A 368 1.13 18.95 -8.54
N ILE A 369 0.46 18.45 -9.57
CA ILE A 369 -0.90 18.82 -9.93
C ILE A 369 -1.78 17.63 -9.60
N VAL A 370 -2.91 17.89 -8.95
CA VAL A 370 -3.94 16.87 -8.71
C VAL A 370 -4.39 16.28 -10.04
N THR A 371 -4.29 14.96 -10.18
CA THR A 371 -4.80 14.21 -11.33
C THR A 371 -6.15 13.58 -10.98
N PRO A 372 -6.94 13.10 -11.95
CA PRO A 372 -8.14 12.32 -11.65
C PRO A 372 -7.87 11.12 -10.73
N ALA A 373 -6.71 10.46 -10.88
CA ALA A 373 -6.28 9.38 -9.99
C ALA A 373 -6.02 9.88 -8.55
N THR A 374 -5.37 11.04 -8.40
CA THR A 374 -5.16 11.66 -7.08
C THR A 374 -6.49 12.08 -6.43
N LEU A 375 -7.47 12.52 -7.22
CA LEU A 375 -8.76 13.00 -6.72
C LEU A 375 -9.77 11.90 -6.41
N GLN A 376 -9.52 10.67 -6.86
CA GLN A 376 -10.41 9.54 -6.62
C GLN A 376 -10.64 9.35 -5.12
N LEU A 377 -11.88 9.56 -4.67
CA LEU A 377 -12.27 9.39 -3.28
C LEU A 377 -12.33 7.89 -2.92
N MET A 378 -12.20 7.60 -1.62
CA MET A 378 -12.52 6.26 -1.11
C MET A 378 -13.99 5.95 -1.37
N GLU A 379 -14.88 6.94 -1.20
CA GLU A 379 -16.28 6.83 -1.61
C GLU A 379 -16.40 6.54 -3.10
N ASP A 380 -15.67 7.18 -4.02
CA ASP A 380 -15.75 6.84 -5.47
C ASP A 380 -15.23 5.44 -5.78
N THR A 381 -14.33 4.92 -4.96
CA THR A 381 -13.88 3.53 -5.03
C THR A 381 -14.99 2.61 -4.54
N VAL A 382 -15.69 2.98 -3.47
CA VAL A 382 -16.87 2.28 -2.94
C VAL A 382 -18.13 2.47 -3.82
N GLN A 383 -18.29 3.59 -4.53
CA GLN A 383 -19.45 3.98 -5.33
C GLN A 383 -19.30 3.50 -6.78
N LYS A 384 -18.07 3.42 -7.34
CA LYS A 384 -17.80 2.56 -8.51
C LYS A 384 -18.00 1.06 -8.21
N HIS A 385 -18.19 0.71 -6.95
CA HIS A 385 -18.62 -0.60 -6.46
C HIS A 385 -20.09 -0.61 -5.95
N ILE A 386 -20.85 0.50 -6.06
CA ILE A 386 -22.27 0.60 -5.64
C ILE A 386 -23.20 1.08 -6.78
N ASP A 387 -22.70 1.68 -7.86
CA ASP A 387 -23.50 1.74 -9.08
C ASP A 387 -23.55 0.36 -9.71
N HIS A 388 -24.74 -0.24 -9.72
CA HIS A 388 -25.18 -1.13 -10.78
C HIS A 388 -25.14 -0.31 -12.08
N ASP A 389 -23.93 -0.11 -12.59
CA ASP A 389 -23.71 0.30 -13.96
C ASP A 389 -24.11 -0.91 -14.79
N ASP A 390 -25.35 -0.89 -15.31
CA ASP A 390 -25.91 -1.85 -16.27
C ASP A 390 -25.04 -1.99 -17.56
N THR A 391 -23.87 -1.35 -17.60
CA THR A 391 -22.88 -1.42 -18.69
C THR A 391 -21.57 -2.15 -18.35
N ARG A 392 -21.32 -2.58 -17.09
CA ARG A 392 -20.21 -3.52 -16.79
C ARG A 392 -20.74 -4.96 -16.75
N PRO A 393 -20.25 -5.88 -17.59
CA PRO A 393 -20.85 -7.21 -17.65
C PRO A 393 -20.62 -8.02 -16.36
N TYR A 394 -19.50 -7.86 -15.62
CA TYR A 394 -19.18 -8.70 -14.44
C TYR A 394 -18.24 -8.05 -13.39
N PRO A 395 -18.38 -8.36 -12.08
CA PRO A 395 -17.54 -7.84 -10.99
C PRO A 395 -16.09 -8.38 -11.00
N LYS A 396 -15.15 -7.63 -10.41
CA LYS A 396 -13.73 -8.05 -10.33
C LYS A 396 -13.51 -9.18 -9.32
N ILE A 397 -12.68 -10.16 -9.69
CA ILE A 397 -12.37 -11.35 -8.87
C ILE A 397 -10.87 -11.42 -8.57
N HIS A 398 -10.51 -11.93 -7.39
CA HIS A 398 -9.15 -12.35 -7.05
C HIS A 398 -9.20 -13.74 -6.41
N THR A 399 -8.37 -14.66 -6.91
CA THR A 399 -8.27 -16.04 -6.40
C THR A 399 -7.09 -16.14 -5.44
N VAL A 400 -7.27 -16.74 -4.27
CA VAL A 400 -6.18 -16.98 -3.31
C VAL A 400 -6.15 -18.43 -2.87
N PHE A 401 -4.97 -18.95 -2.57
CA PHE A 401 -4.78 -20.27 -2.00
C PHE A 401 -3.60 -20.26 -1.01
N SER A 402 -3.68 -21.05 0.04
CA SER A 402 -2.68 -21.11 1.10
C SER A 402 -1.72 -22.28 0.90
N THR A 403 -0.45 -22.06 1.19
CA THR A 403 0.64 -23.05 1.06
C THR A 403 1.69 -22.85 2.14
N GLU A 404 2.52 -23.87 2.39
CA GLU A 404 3.74 -23.77 3.20
C GLU A 404 4.99 -23.96 2.31
N CYS A 405 6.17 -23.54 2.77
CA CYS A 405 7.43 -23.75 2.04
C CYS A 405 7.96 -25.18 2.18
N THR A 406 7.24 -26.13 1.59
CA THR A 406 7.65 -27.53 1.55
C THR A 406 7.54 -28.09 0.12
N PRO A 407 8.35 -29.10 -0.23
CA PRO A 407 8.23 -29.78 -1.52
C PRO A 407 6.82 -30.28 -1.82
N TYR A 408 6.08 -30.68 -0.76
CA TYR A 408 4.69 -31.09 -0.84
C TYR A 408 3.77 -30.03 -1.46
N PHE A 409 3.91 -28.77 -1.06
CA PHE A 409 3.09 -27.67 -1.61
C PHE A 409 3.64 -27.12 -2.93
N ASP A 410 4.90 -27.38 -3.26
CA ASP A 410 5.51 -26.90 -4.50
C ASP A 410 4.86 -27.56 -5.73
N TRP A 411 4.72 -28.88 -5.73
CA TRP A 411 4.10 -29.58 -6.85
C TRP A 411 2.59 -29.33 -6.93
N GLN A 412 1.93 -29.15 -5.79
CA GLN A 412 0.53 -28.72 -5.72
C GLN A 412 0.34 -27.32 -6.33
N THR A 413 1.25 -26.38 -6.01
CA THR A 413 1.28 -25.03 -6.60
C THR A 413 1.43 -25.10 -8.12
N VAL A 414 2.32 -25.96 -8.64
CA VAL A 414 2.51 -26.15 -10.08
C VAL A 414 1.23 -26.65 -10.75
N GLY A 415 0.57 -27.66 -10.17
CA GLY A 415 -0.71 -28.19 -10.64
C GLY A 415 -1.83 -27.16 -10.66
N LEU A 416 -2.02 -26.44 -9.54
CA LEU A 416 -3.06 -25.41 -9.43
C LEU A 416 -2.80 -24.23 -10.39
N MET A 417 -1.56 -23.75 -10.50
CA MET A 417 -1.23 -22.65 -11.42
C MET A 417 -1.38 -23.03 -12.89
N HIS A 418 -1.08 -24.29 -13.24
CA HIS A 418 -1.32 -24.80 -14.59
C HIS A 418 -2.82 -24.86 -14.89
N SER A 419 -3.61 -25.48 -14.01
CA SER A 419 -5.05 -25.63 -14.20
C SER A 419 -5.80 -24.29 -14.14
N PHE A 420 -5.39 -23.34 -13.29
CA PHE A 420 -5.91 -21.97 -13.28
C PHE A 420 -5.82 -21.31 -14.66
N ARG A 421 -4.66 -21.43 -15.34
CA ARG A 421 -4.47 -20.87 -16.69
C ARG A 421 -5.36 -21.54 -17.75
N LEU A 422 -5.58 -22.85 -17.63
CA LEU A 422 -6.43 -23.59 -18.57
C LEU A 422 -7.92 -23.36 -18.33
N SER A 423 -8.32 -23.16 -17.08
CA SER A 423 -9.72 -23.02 -16.67
C SER A 423 -10.42 -21.78 -17.23
N GLY A 424 -9.66 -20.79 -17.68
CA GLY A 424 -10.21 -19.48 -18.05
C GLY A 424 -10.69 -18.65 -16.86
N GLN A 425 -10.25 -18.98 -15.63
CA GLN A 425 -10.62 -18.24 -14.43
C GLN A 425 -10.27 -16.75 -14.58
N PRO A 426 -11.27 -15.85 -14.49
CA PRO A 426 -11.02 -14.42 -14.56
C PRO A 426 -10.35 -13.90 -13.29
N GLY A 427 -9.60 -12.80 -13.43
CA GLY A 427 -8.97 -12.11 -12.31
C GLY A 427 -7.57 -12.60 -11.98
N ASN A 428 -6.98 -12.00 -10.94
CA ASN A 428 -5.62 -12.33 -10.49
C ASN A 428 -5.63 -13.54 -9.54
N ILE A 429 -4.51 -14.23 -9.42
CA ILE A 429 -4.28 -15.27 -8.43
C ILE A 429 -3.10 -14.91 -7.51
N SER A 430 -3.21 -15.20 -6.23
CA SER A 430 -2.09 -15.07 -5.28
C SER A 430 -1.97 -16.28 -4.37
N ARG A 431 -0.75 -16.83 -4.30
CA ARG A 431 -0.35 -17.83 -3.33
C ARG A 431 -0.03 -17.14 -2.01
N LEU A 432 -0.65 -17.58 -0.93
CA LEU A 432 -0.33 -17.13 0.43
C LEU A 432 0.64 -18.15 1.02
N LEU A 433 1.93 -17.80 1.08
CA LEU A 433 3.01 -18.71 1.45
C LEU A 433 3.42 -18.50 2.90
N SER A 434 3.01 -19.42 3.77
CA SER A 434 3.35 -19.44 5.19
C SER A 434 4.70 -20.12 5.44
N CYS A 435 5.65 -19.38 5.99
CA CYS A 435 7.01 -19.86 6.23
C CYS A 435 7.58 -19.38 7.55
N SER A 436 8.43 -20.22 8.17
CA SER A 436 9.34 -19.73 9.20
C SER A 436 10.47 -18.92 8.54
N ASP A 437 11.10 -18.02 9.30
CA ASP A 437 12.26 -17.26 8.82
C ASP A 437 13.45 -18.15 8.42
N ALA A 438 13.56 -19.34 9.02
CA ALA A 438 14.60 -20.31 8.73
C ALA A 438 14.33 -21.00 7.38
N ASP A 439 13.10 -21.48 7.18
CA ASP A 439 12.71 -22.17 5.95
C ASP A 439 12.71 -21.22 4.75
N LEU A 440 12.23 -19.99 4.95
CA LEU A 440 12.15 -18.98 3.88
C LEU A 440 13.51 -18.65 3.26
N LYS A 441 14.60 -18.72 4.04
CA LYS A 441 15.97 -18.46 3.54
C LYS A 441 16.50 -19.55 2.62
N LEU A 442 16.05 -20.79 2.81
CA LEU A 442 16.51 -21.97 2.06
C LEU A 442 15.53 -22.39 0.97
N TYR A 443 14.31 -21.86 1.01
CA TYR A 443 13.25 -22.20 0.07
C TYR A 443 13.60 -21.78 -1.36
N LYS A 444 13.27 -22.64 -2.34
CA LYS A 444 13.59 -22.42 -3.76
C LYS A 444 12.35 -22.10 -4.60
N GLY A 445 11.16 -22.47 -4.13
CA GLY A 445 9.89 -22.35 -4.84
C GLY A 445 9.29 -20.93 -4.89
N HIS A 446 10.09 -19.87 -4.73
CA HIS A 446 9.59 -18.48 -4.68
C HIS A 446 8.78 -18.07 -5.93
N ASN A 447 9.22 -18.51 -7.11
CA ASN A 447 8.69 -18.07 -8.40
C ASN A 447 7.62 -19.00 -8.98
N LEU A 448 7.07 -19.94 -8.20
CA LEU A 448 6.06 -20.89 -8.68
C LEU A 448 4.69 -20.22 -8.95
N ALA A 449 4.37 -19.16 -8.21
CA ALA A 449 3.14 -18.38 -8.34
C ALA A 449 3.37 -16.92 -7.88
N PRO A 450 2.52 -15.96 -8.28
CA PRO A 450 2.47 -14.65 -7.61
C PRO A 450 2.24 -14.87 -6.11
N THR A 451 3.19 -14.46 -5.27
CA THR A 451 3.25 -14.91 -3.87
C THR A 451 3.18 -13.75 -2.89
N HIS A 452 2.31 -13.87 -1.89
CA HIS A 452 2.30 -13.07 -0.66
C HIS A 452 2.93 -13.87 0.47
N TYR A 453 3.98 -13.35 1.08
CA TYR A 453 4.68 -14.03 2.16
C TYR A 453 3.98 -13.79 3.50
N VAL A 454 3.82 -14.86 4.27
CA VAL A 454 3.11 -14.86 5.55
C VAL A 454 4.02 -15.50 6.60
N PRO A 455 4.15 -14.90 7.80
CA PRO A 455 4.77 -15.58 8.92
C PRO A 455 4.02 -16.88 9.26
N SER A 456 4.72 -18.00 9.36
CA SER A 456 4.09 -19.26 9.73
C SER A 456 3.53 -19.21 11.16
N MET A 457 2.29 -19.67 11.28
CA MET A 457 1.61 -19.93 12.55
C MET A 457 1.52 -21.43 12.85
N SER A 458 2.22 -22.29 12.08
CA SER A 458 2.21 -23.75 12.29
C SER A 458 2.58 -24.13 13.72
N GLN A 459 3.47 -23.36 14.34
CA GLN A 459 3.70 -23.41 15.77
C GLN A 459 3.11 -22.16 16.41
N HIS A 460 2.11 -22.33 17.26
CA HIS A 460 1.43 -21.22 17.89
C HIS A 460 2.38 -20.44 18.81
N PRO A 461 2.51 -19.11 18.67
CA PRO A 461 3.56 -18.33 19.35
C PRO A 461 3.44 -18.30 20.88
N LEU A 462 2.22 -18.37 21.43
CA LEU A 462 1.98 -18.36 22.88
C LEU A 462 1.95 -19.74 23.52
N THR A 463 1.23 -20.71 22.93
CA THR A 463 1.02 -22.04 23.51
C THR A 463 2.07 -23.06 23.08
N GLY A 464 2.80 -22.80 21.99
CA GLY A 464 3.70 -23.76 21.36
C GLY A 464 2.99 -24.92 20.65
N ASP A 465 1.65 -24.93 20.58
CA ASP A 465 0.87 -25.96 19.90
C ASP A 465 1.26 -26.04 18.42
N TRP A 466 1.50 -27.26 17.93
CA TRP A 466 1.82 -27.47 16.53
C TRP A 466 0.55 -27.85 15.77
N TYR A 467 0.08 -26.95 14.91
CA TYR A 467 -1.14 -27.07 14.14
C TYR A 467 -1.06 -26.29 12.82
N PRO A 468 -0.51 -26.88 11.75
CA PRO A 468 -0.26 -26.17 10.48
C PRO A 468 -1.51 -25.62 9.78
N ALA A 469 -2.67 -26.25 9.96
CA ALA A 469 -3.89 -25.84 9.26
C ALA A 469 -4.36 -24.42 9.67
N ILE A 470 -3.93 -23.90 10.84
CA ILE A 470 -4.17 -22.50 11.25
C ILE A 470 -3.52 -21.48 10.29
N ASN A 471 -2.53 -21.89 9.50
CA ASN A 471 -1.93 -21.01 8.51
C ASN A 471 -2.95 -20.48 7.51
N LYS A 472 -3.99 -21.24 7.15
CA LYS A 472 -4.99 -20.79 6.18
C LYS A 472 -5.75 -19.54 6.66
N PRO A 473 -6.42 -19.53 7.83
CA PRO A 473 -7.03 -18.31 8.36
C PRO A 473 -6.02 -17.19 8.65
N ALA A 474 -4.85 -17.52 9.21
CA ALA A 474 -3.81 -16.54 9.51
C ALA A 474 -3.28 -15.85 8.24
N ALA A 475 -3.06 -16.61 7.17
CA ALA A 475 -2.58 -16.12 5.89
C ALA A 475 -3.59 -15.23 5.19
N VAL A 476 -4.88 -15.61 5.21
CA VAL A 476 -5.95 -14.77 4.67
C VAL A 476 -6.05 -13.45 5.41
N LEU A 477 -6.03 -13.48 6.75
CA LEU A 477 -6.04 -12.25 7.58
C LEU A 477 -4.80 -11.39 7.33
N HIS A 478 -3.62 -12.00 7.27
CA HIS A 478 -2.36 -11.30 7.00
C HIS A 478 -2.40 -10.65 5.60
N TRP A 479 -2.86 -11.37 4.58
CA TRP A 479 -2.99 -10.86 3.23
C TRP A 479 -3.92 -9.65 3.14
N LEU A 480 -5.12 -9.74 3.73
CA LEU A 480 -6.09 -8.62 3.76
C LEU A 480 -5.54 -7.34 4.39
N ASN A 481 -4.66 -7.47 5.37
CA ASN A 481 -4.10 -6.33 6.10
C ASN A 481 -2.88 -5.70 5.40
N HIS A 482 -2.24 -6.40 4.46
CA HIS A 482 -0.96 -5.97 3.89
C HIS A 482 -0.95 -5.86 2.36
N ALA A 483 -1.90 -6.47 1.65
CA ALA A 483 -1.98 -6.43 0.20
C ALA A 483 -2.96 -5.34 -0.30
N ASN A 484 -2.62 -4.72 -1.44
CA ASN A 484 -3.58 -3.90 -2.18
C ASN A 484 -4.48 -4.82 -3.02
N ILE A 485 -5.74 -4.94 -2.62
CA ILE A 485 -6.70 -5.87 -3.22
C ILE A 485 -7.67 -5.10 -4.11
N GLU A 486 -7.56 -5.30 -5.42
CA GLU A 486 -8.44 -4.71 -6.42
C GLU A 486 -9.51 -5.70 -6.91
N ALA A 487 -10.27 -6.27 -5.99
CA ALA A 487 -11.34 -7.22 -6.30
C ALA A 487 -12.57 -7.03 -5.40
N GLU A 488 -13.73 -7.36 -5.94
CA GLU A 488 -15.03 -7.33 -5.27
C GLU A 488 -15.35 -8.69 -4.63
N PHE A 489 -15.00 -9.77 -5.33
CA PHE A 489 -15.14 -11.13 -4.85
C PHE A 489 -13.80 -11.83 -4.76
N ILE A 490 -13.63 -12.57 -3.67
CA ILE A 490 -12.47 -13.40 -3.42
C ILE A 490 -12.89 -14.86 -3.56
N VAL A 491 -12.14 -15.61 -4.37
CA VAL A 491 -12.26 -17.06 -4.47
C VAL A 491 -11.12 -17.67 -3.65
N ILE A 492 -11.42 -18.37 -2.58
CA ILE A 492 -10.42 -19.05 -1.75
C ILE A 492 -10.44 -20.53 -2.11
N LEU A 493 -9.27 -21.07 -2.48
CA LEU A 493 -9.06 -22.46 -2.85
C LEU A 493 -8.02 -23.10 -1.93
N ASP A 494 -8.01 -24.43 -1.88
CA ASP A 494 -6.91 -25.21 -1.31
C ASP A 494 -5.84 -25.52 -2.36
N ALA A 495 -4.61 -25.78 -1.92
CA ALA A 495 -3.49 -26.06 -2.83
C ALA A 495 -3.65 -27.40 -3.57
N ASP A 496 -4.36 -28.36 -2.98
CA ASP A 496 -4.66 -29.68 -3.53
C ASP A 496 -5.91 -29.68 -4.44
N MET A 497 -6.07 -28.61 -5.20
CA MET A 497 -7.17 -28.45 -6.14
C MET A 497 -6.70 -28.30 -7.59
N ILE A 498 -7.41 -28.93 -8.53
CA ILE A 498 -7.25 -28.73 -9.98
C ILE A 498 -8.48 -28.06 -10.55
N MET A 499 -8.31 -26.94 -11.23
CA MET A 499 -9.41 -26.22 -11.89
C MET A 499 -9.74 -26.81 -13.27
N ARG A 500 -11.02 -27.12 -13.50
CA ARG A 500 -11.58 -27.58 -14.77
C ARG A 500 -12.32 -26.50 -15.54
N GLY A 501 -12.69 -25.41 -14.87
CA GLY A 501 -13.41 -24.29 -15.44
C GLY A 501 -13.48 -23.11 -14.48
N PRO A 502 -14.05 -21.97 -14.90
CA PRO A 502 -14.08 -20.78 -14.09
C PRO A 502 -15.10 -20.93 -12.94
N ILE A 503 -14.76 -20.30 -11.81
CA ILE A 503 -15.55 -20.17 -10.59
C ILE A 503 -15.89 -18.70 -10.46
N THR A 504 -17.10 -18.33 -10.87
CA THR A 504 -17.52 -16.93 -10.94
C THR A 504 -18.67 -16.63 -9.98
N PRO A 505 -18.66 -15.47 -9.30
CA PRO A 505 -19.69 -15.12 -8.33
C PRO A 505 -21.08 -14.97 -8.98
N TRP A 506 -21.17 -14.59 -10.26
CA TRP A 506 -22.46 -14.47 -10.95
C TRP A 506 -23.08 -15.82 -11.34
N GLU A 507 -22.28 -16.81 -11.78
CA GLU A 507 -22.81 -18.15 -12.08
C GLU A 507 -23.28 -18.85 -10.80
N PHE A 508 -22.51 -18.72 -9.73
CA PHE A 508 -22.80 -19.38 -8.46
C PHE A 508 -23.64 -18.54 -7.48
N LYS A 509 -24.07 -17.35 -7.90
CA LYS A 509 -24.96 -16.45 -7.14
C LYS A 509 -24.39 -16.01 -5.77
N ALA A 510 -23.08 -15.81 -5.70
CA ALA A 510 -22.45 -15.20 -4.54
C ALA A 510 -22.84 -13.72 -4.45
N ALA A 511 -23.16 -13.27 -3.25
CA ALA A 511 -23.49 -11.88 -2.97
C ALA A 511 -22.96 -11.46 -1.61
N ARG A 512 -22.98 -10.15 -1.34
CA ARG A 512 -22.67 -9.60 -0.02
C ARG A 512 -23.63 -10.18 1.03
N GLY A 513 -23.10 -10.62 2.17
CA GLY A 513 -23.80 -11.36 3.23
C GLY A 513 -24.17 -12.80 2.86
N LYS A 514 -23.93 -13.22 1.61
CA LYS A 514 -24.35 -14.52 1.06
C LYS A 514 -23.20 -15.17 0.28
N PRO A 515 -22.13 -15.61 0.98
CA PRO A 515 -21.04 -16.35 0.35
C PRO A 515 -21.53 -17.65 -0.28
N VAL A 516 -20.77 -18.20 -1.22
CA VAL A 516 -20.99 -19.54 -1.79
C VAL A 516 -19.88 -20.44 -1.30
N SER A 517 -20.22 -21.68 -0.92
CA SER A 517 -19.22 -22.67 -0.58
C SER A 517 -19.67 -24.10 -0.89
N THR A 518 -18.75 -25.05 -0.86
CA THR A 518 -19.06 -26.48 -1.05
C THR A 518 -19.44 -27.14 0.28
N PRO A 519 -20.29 -28.19 0.27
CA PRO A 519 -20.74 -28.84 1.51
C PRO A 519 -19.63 -29.68 2.14
N TYR A 520 -19.40 -29.52 3.44
CA TYR A 520 -18.57 -30.40 4.27
C TYR A 520 -19.46 -31.10 5.31
N ASP A 521 -20.28 -32.04 4.85
CA ASP A 521 -21.31 -32.69 5.68
C ASP A 521 -20.75 -33.44 6.92
N TYR A 522 -19.45 -33.75 6.92
CA TYR A 522 -18.75 -34.35 8.06
C TYR A 522 -18.52 -33.39 9.24
N LEU A 523 -18.77 -32.08 9.09
CA LEU A 523 -18.73 -31.10 10.18
C LEU A 523 -19.98 -31.20 11.08
N ILE A 524 -20.18 -32.36 11.72
CA ILE A 524 -21.36 -32.65 12.54
C ILE A 524 -21.47 -31.76 13.79
N GLY A 525 -20.38 -31.10 14.19
CA GLY A 525 -20.32 -30.15 15.30
C GLY A 525 -21.23 -28.93 15.16
N CYS A 526 -21.65 -28.59 13.92
CA CYS A 526 -22.66 -27.55 13.70
C CYS A 526 -24.04 -27.94 14.29
N ASP A 527 -24.33 -29.23 14.46
CA ASP A 527 -25.66 -29.72 14.87
C ASP A 527 -25.71 -30.16 16.34
N ASN A 528 -24.63 -29.96 17.11
CA ASN A 528 -24.53 -30.48 18.48
C ASN A 528 -24.04 -29.42 19.48
N GLU A 529 -23.54 -29.87 20.63
CA GLU A 529 -23.06 -28.99 21.70
C GLU A 529 -21.88 -28.11 21.30
N LEU A 530 -21.05 -28.54 20.34
CA LEU A 530 -19.87 -27.79 19.91
C LEU A 530 -20.25 -26.42 19.36
N ALA A 531 -21.29 -26.32 18.52
CA ALA A 531 -21.80 -25.03 18.05
C ALA A 531 -22.31 -24.14 19.18
N LYS A 532 -22.97 -24.71 20.19
CA LYS A 532 -23.49 -23.93 21.33
C LYS A 532 -22.39 -23.39 22.23
N LEU A 533 -21.25 -24.07 22.28
CA LEU A 533 -20.07 -23.65 23.04
C LEU A 533 -19.29 -22.55 22.31
N HIS A 534 -19.15 -22.67 20.99
CA HIS A 534 -18.21 -21.86 20.21
C HIS A 534 -18.87 -20.79 19.35
N THR A 535 -20.20 -20.70 19.30
CA THR A 535 -20.88 -19.55 18.69
C THR A 535 -22.15 -19.12 19.43
N SER A 536 -22.41 -17.81 19.39
CA SER A 536 -23.67 -17.20 19.86
C SER A 536 -24.86 -17.45 18.93
N HIS A 537 -24.60 -17.93 17.71
CA HIS A 537 -25.59 -18.16 16.65
C HIS A 537 -25.49 -19.59 16.08
N PRO A 538 -25.70 -20.65 16.88
CA PRO A 538 -25.61 -22.03 16.41
C PRO A 538 -26.57 -22.34 15.24
N GLU A 539 -27.71 -21.63 15.15
CA GLU A 539 -28.66 -21.72 14.03
C GLU A 539 -28.14 -21.14 12.69
N ALA A 540 -26.97 -20.52 12.71
CA ALA A 540 -26.28 -19.97 11.55
C ALA A 540 -24.99 -20.74 11.20
N CYS A 541 -24.73 -21.89 11.83
CA CYS A 541 -23.58 -22.74 11.50
C CYS A 541 -23.84 -23.53 10.22
N ASP A 542 -23.28 -23.06 9.11
CA ASP A 542 -23.31 -23.79 7.84
C ASP A 542 -22.15 -24.80 7.79
N LYS A 543 -22.42 -26.05 7.37
CA LYS A 543 -21.40 -27.09 7.17
C LYS A 543 -20.70 -26.93 5.83
N VAL A 544 -19.74 -26.00 5.78
CA VAL A 544 -19.14 -25.57 4.52
C VAL A 544 -17.62 -25.51 4.57
N GLY A 545 -17.00 -25.64 3.41
CA GLY A 545 -15.56 -25.50 3.24
C GLY A 545 -15.14 -25.83 1.80
N GLY A 546 -13.84 -25.96 1.56
CA GLY A 546 -13.29 -26.25 0.23
C GLY A 546 -13.21 -24.98 -0.62
N VAL A 547 -14.07 -24.87 -1.64
CA VAL A 547 -14.15 -23.67 -2.49
C VAL A 547 -15.03 -22.62 -1.82
N ILE A 548 -14.49 -21.43 -1.56
CA ILE A 548 -15.24 -20.32 -0.97
C ILE A 548 -15.26 -19.14 -1.94
N ILE A 549 -16.45 -18.61 -2.22
CA ILE A 549 -16.64 -17.36 -2.98
C ILE A 549 -17.29 -16.34 -2.04
N MET A 550 -16.55 -15.29 -1.68
CA MET A 550 -16.99 -14.33 -0.68
C MET A 550 -16.74 -12.90 -1.15
N HIS A 551 -17.69 -12.00 -0.88
CA HIS A 551 -17.50 -10.58 -1.14
C HIS A 551 -16.41 -10.01 -0.21
N ILE A 552 -15.54 -9.13 -0.72
CA ILE A 552 -14.38 -8.62 0.00
C ILE A 552 -14.72 -7.95 1.34
N ASP A 553 -15.84 -7.24 1.41
CA ASP A 553 -16.30 -6.59 2.65
C ASP A 553 -16.76 -7.57 3.72
N ASP A 554 -17.32 -8.73 3.33
CA ASP A 554 -17.65 -9.78 4.29
C ASP A 554 -16.37 -10.44 4.78
N LEU A 555 -15.46 -10.75 3.84
CA LEU A 555 -14.16 -11.36 4.14
C LEU A 555 -13.33 -10.50 5.11
N ARG A 556 -13.35 -9.17 4.96
CA ARG A 556 -12.66 -8.24 5.88
C ARG A 556 -13.19 -8.28 7.31
N LYS A 557 -14.49 -8.50 7.50
CA LYS A 557 -15.10 -8.66 8.83
C LYS A 557 -14.85 -10.06 9.38
N PHE A 558 -14.92 -11.05 8.49
CA PHE A 558 -14.86 -12.47 8.80
C PHE A 558 -13.46 -12.97 9.15
N ALA A 559 -12.41 -12.50 8.47
CA ALA A 559 -11.07 -13.11 8.56
C ALA A 559 -10.48 -13.15 9.98
N LEU A 560 -10.72 -12.13 10.79
CA LEU A 560 -10.27 -12.13 12.19
C LEU A 560 -11.05 -13.15 13.03
N LEU A 561 -12.36 -13.24 12.82
CA LEU A 561 -13.20 -14.22 13.51
C LEU A 561 -12.83 -15.65 13.12
N TRP A 562 -12.51 -15.89 11.84
CA TRP A 562 -12.05 -17.20 11.40
C TRP A 562 -10.80 -17.65 12.16
N LEU A 563 -9.79 -16.79 12.26
CA LEU A 563 -8.57 -17.10 13.03
C LEU A 563 -8.88 -17.32 14.52
N HIS A 564 -9.62 -16.40 15.14
CA HIS A 564 -9.95 -16.47 16.56
C HIS A 564 -10.78 -17.71 16.92
N LYS A 565 -11.84 -18.00 16.16
CA LYS A 565 -12.67 -19.19 16.37
C LYS A 565 -11.90 -20.48 16.10
N THR A 566 -10.91 -20.45 15.20
CA THR A 566 -10.00 -21.60 15.01
C THR A 566 -9.19 -21.85 16.27
N GLU A 567 -8.64 -20.80 16.90
CA GLU A 567 -7.89 -20.91 18.17
C GLU A 567 -8.78 -21.39 19.32
N GLU A 568 -10.02 -20.89 19.42
CA GLU A 568 -11.00 -21.32 20.44
C GLU A 568 -11.31 -22.82 20.33
N VAL A 569 -11.69 -23.29 19.14
CA VAL A 569 -11.99 -24.73 18.92
C VAL A 569 -10.73 -25.56 19.12
N ARG A 570 -9.57 -25.07 18.67
CA ARG A 570 -8.30 -25.76 18.86
C ARG A 570 -7.93 -25.85 20.35
N ALA A 571 -8.28 -24.88 21.19
CA ALA A 571 -8.03 -24.97 22.63
C ALA A 571 -8.95 -26.00 23.32
N ASP A 572 -10.12 -26.29 22.74
CA ASP A 572 -11.14 -27.17 23.31
C ASP A 572 -10.87 -28.67 23.03
N ARG A 573 -9.75 -29.15 23.58
CA ARG A 573 -9.32 -30.55 23.44
C ARG A 573 -10.29 -31.56 24.05
N ALA A 574 -11.19 -31.13 24.94
CA ALA A 574 -12.18 -32.00 25.56
C ALA A 574 -13.24 -32.50 24.56
N HIS A 575 -13.46 -31.76 23.47
CA HIS A 575 -14.52 -32.05 22.49
C HIS A 575 -13.98 -32.53 21.14
N TYR A 576 -12.74 -33.03 21.07
CA TYR A 576 -12.15 -33.53 19.82
C TYR A 576 -12.72 -34.87 19.33
N ALA A 577 -13.49 -35.57 20.16
CA ALA A 577 -14.02 -36.89 19.86
C ALA A 577 -14.77 -36.91 18.52
N ARG A 578 -14.63 -38.01 17.76
CA ARG A 578 -15.16 -38.14 16.40
C ARG A 578 -16.68 -38.02 16.36
N ASN A 579 -17.38 -38.46 17.42
CA ASN A 579 -18.83 -38.33 17.54
C ASN A 579 -19.31 -36.88 17.80
N ILE A 580 -18.40 -35.96 18.14
CA ILE A 580 -18.71 -34.54 18.34
C ILE A 580 -18.27 -33.72 17.13
N THR A 581 -17.06 -33.94 16.62
CA THR A 581 -16.47 -33.12 15.54
C THR A 581 -16.56 -33.75 14.16
N GLY A 582 -16.75 -35.07 14.06
CA GLY A 582 -16.55 -35.79 12.80
C GLY A 582 -15.08 -35.90 12.39
N ASP A 583 -14.12 -35.42 13.20
CA ASP A 583 -12.69 -35.61 12.96
C ASP A 583 -12.35 -37.10 13.12
N ILE A 584 -11.95 -37.73 12.02
CA ILE A 584 -11.59 -39.15 12.01
C ILE A 584 -10.36 -39.43 12.88
N TYR A 585 -9.49 -38.42 13.06
CA TYR A 585 -8.25 -38.55 13.82
C TYR A 585 -8.41 -38.20 15.30
N GLU A 586 -9.57 -37.68 15.72
CA GLU A 586 -9.86 -37.26 17.10
C GLU A 586 -8.78 -36.34 17.71
N SER A 587 -8.15 -35.53 16.85
CA SER A 587 -6.95 -34.76 17.16
C SER A 587 -7.16 -33.25 17.05
N GLY A 588 -8.37 -32.84 16.67
CA GLY A 588 -8.72 -31.46 16.36
C GLY A 588 -8.11 -30.99 15.05
N TRP A 589 -7.88 -31.89 14.09
CA TRP A 589 -7.22 -31.57 12.82
C TRP A 589 -8.05 -30.62 11.95
N ILE A 590 -9.38 -30.70 12.07
CA ILE A 590 -10.34 -29.87 11.33
C ILE A 590 -10.80 -28.64 12.12
N SER A 591 -10.03 -28.20 13.13
CA SER A 591 -10.41 -27.05 13.99
C SER A 591 -10.56 -25.74 13.22
N GLU A 592 -9.91 -25.59 12.08
CA GLU A 592 -10.06 -24.38 11.25
C GLU A 592 -11.43 -24.35 10.53
N MET A 593 -12.08 -25.50 10.36
CA MET A 593 -13.26 -25.65 9.49
C MET A 593 -14.61 -25.30 10.16
N TYR A 594 -14.98 -25.78 11.36
CA TYR A 594 -14.38 -25.32 12.60
C TYR A 594 -14.56 -23.81 12.77
N GLY A 595 -13.44 -23.13 12.98
CA GLY A 595 -13.38 -21.69 13.11
C GLY A 595 -14.02 -20.93 11.95
N TYR A 596 -13.99 -21.48 10.73
CA TYR A 596 -14.67 -20.89 9.58
C TYR A 596 -16.18 -20.84 9.81
N SER A 597 -16.80 -22.00 10.07
CA SER A 597 -18.25 -22.14 10.20
C SER A 597 -18.78 -21.31 11.38
N PHE A 598 -18.10 -21.36 12.54
CA PHE A 598 -18.48 -20.57 13.71
C PHE A 598 -18.22 -19.07 13.52
N GLY A 599 -17.09 -18.69 12.91
CA GLY A 599 -16.79 -17.29 12.61
C GLY A 599 -17.77 -16.66 11.63
N ALA A 600 -18.27 -17.44 10.67
CA ALA A 600 -19.29 -17.01 9.73
C ALA A 600 -20.67 -16.90 10.40
N ALA A 601 -20.98 -17.81 11.33
CA ALA A 601 -22.19 -17.79 12.13
C ALA A 601 -22.29 -16.54 13.02
N GLU A 602 -21.17 -16.09 13.62
CA GLU A 602 -21.12 -14.82 14.39
C GLU A 602 -21.54 -13.60 13.55
N LEU A 603 -21.23 -13.62 12.25
CA LEU A 603 -21.63 -12.57 11.31
C LEU A 603 -22.98 -12.85 10.64
N LYS A 604 -23.62 -13.97 10.98
CA LYS A 604 -24.86 -14.48 10.36
C LYS A 604 -24.77 -14.55 8.83
N LEU A 605 -23.58 -14.85 8.30
CA LEU A 605 -23.41 -15.11 6.88
C LEU A 605 -24.20 -16.37 6.52
N ARG A 606 -24.99 -16.29 5.45
CA ARG A 606 -25.81 -17.43 4.98
C ARG A 606 -25.21 -17.97 3.71
N HIS A 607 -24.58 -19.13 3.78
CA HIS A 607 -23.94 -19.72 2.61
C HIS A 607 -24.97 -20.23 1.62
N THR A 608 -24.69 -20.01 0.34
CA THR A 608 -25.26 -20.83 -0.72
C THR A 608 -24.38 -22.04 -0.87
N THR A 609 -24.82 -23.17 -0.33
CA THR A 609 -24.10 -24.43 -0.47
C THR A 609 -24.34 -25.01 -1.86
N ASN A 610 -23.27 -25.22 -2.63
CA ASN A 610 -23.37 -25.72 -3.99
C ASN A 610 -22.47 -26.96 -4.19
N ARG A 611 -23.10 -28.11 -4.46
CA ARG A 611 -22.42 -29.40 -4.65
C ARG A 611 -21.80 -29.56 -6.04
N GLU A 612 -22.19 -28.72 -6.99
CA GLU A 612 -21.79 -28.81 -8.39
C GLU A 612 -20.42 -28.14 -8.68
N ILE A 613 -19.85 -27.42 -7.72
CA ILE A 613 -18.58 -26.71 -7.89
C ILE A 613 -17.40 -27.70 -7.87
N MET A 614 -17.39 -28.60 -6.89
CA MET A 614 -16.21 -29.40 -6.54
C MET A 614 -16.57 -30.88 -6.41
N ILE A 615 -15.69 -31.76 -6.87
CA ILE A 615 -15.78 -33.20 -6.66
C ILE A 615 -14.43 -33.77 -6.23
N TYR A 616 -14.45 -34.80 -5.38
CA TYR A 616 -13.28 -35.62 -5.07
C TYR A 616 -13.08 -36.66 -6.18
N PRO A 617 -11.88 -36.77 -6.78
CA PRO A 617 -11.54 -37.94 -7.59
C PRO A 617 -11.84 -39.24 -6.82
N GLY A 618 -12.32 -40.27 -7.53
CA GLY A 618 -12.83 -41.51 -6.91
C GLY A 618 -14.28 -41.46 -6.41
N TYR A 619 -14.97 -40.32 -6.49
CA TYR A 619 -16.40 -40.23 -6.17
C TYR A 619 -17.23 -40.32 -7.45
N VAL A 620 -18.37 -40.99 -7.38
CA VAL A 620 -19.30 -41.10 -8.51
C VAL A 620 -19.91 -39.72 -8.78
N PRO A 621 -19.74 -39.14 -9.99
CA PRO A 621 -20.26 -37.82 -10.32
C PRO A 621 -21.78 -37.85 -10.49
N GLU A 622 -22.45 -36.76 -10.12
CA GLU A 622 -23.88 -36.59 -10.39
C GLU A 622 -24.13 -36.44 -11.91
N PRO A 623 -25.15 -37.11 -12.48
CA PRO A 623 -25.45 -37.04 -13.91
C PRO A 623 -25.65 -35.62 -14.42
N GLY A 624 -24.97 -35.27 -15.51
CA GLY A 624 -25.10 -33.96 -16.17
C GLY A 624 -24.34 -32.80 -15.51
N ILE A 625 -23.73 -33.01 -14.33
CA ILE A 625 -22.97 -31.97 -13.64
C ILE A 625 -21.56 -31.83 -14.23
N LYS A 626 -21.17 -30.58 -14.47
CA LYS A 626 -19.81 -30.22 -14.94
C LYS A 626 -19.04 -29.53 -13.82
N TYR A 627 -18.46 -30.34 -12.94
CA TYR A 627 -17.64 -29.85 -11.83
C TYR A 627 -16.53 -28.90 -12.31
N ARG A 628 -16.31 -27.82 -11.55
CA ARG A 628 -15.30 -26.79 -11.82
C ARG A 628 -13.96 -27.07 -11.16
N VAL A 629 -13.94 -27.88 -10.11
CA VAL A 629 -12.73 -28.18 -9.33
C VAL A 629 -12.67 -29.66 -8.97
N PHE A 630 -11.49 -30.26 -9.10
CA PHE A 630 -11.14 -31.49 -8.40
C PHE A 630 -10.47 -31.15 -7.08
N HIS A 631 -10.89 -31.77 -5.98
CA HIS A 631 -10.17 -31.73 -4.71
C HIS A 631 -9.54 -33.10 -4.47
N TYR A 632 -8.23 -33.24 -4.70
CA TYR A 632 -7.54 -34.53 -4.61
C TYR A 632 -6.95 -34.77 -3.20
N GLY A 633 -7.72 -34.39 -2.17
CA GLY A 633 -7.30 -34.46 -0.78
C GLY A 633 -7.27 -35.86 -0.17
N LEU A 634 -7.86 -36.86 -0.85
CA LEU A 634 -8.06 -38.24 -0.39
C LEU A 634 -7.46 -39.23 -1.39
N GLU A 635 -7.16 -40.46 -0.93
CA GLU A 635 -6.81 -41.58 -1.81
C GLU A 635 -7.97 -41.88 -2.77
N PHE A 636 -7.65 -42.13 -4.04
CA PHE A 636 -8.58 -42.66 -5.02
C PHE A 636 -7.96 -43.74 -5.90
N LYS A 637 -8.81 -44.58 -6.51
CA LYS A 637 -8.40 -45.78 -7.27
C LYS A 637 -9.10 -45.86 -8.61
N VAL A 638 -8.39 -46.40 -9.59
CA VAL A 638 -8.89 -46.74 -10.93
C VAL A 638 -8.36 -48.14 -11.26
N GLY A 639 -9.22 -49.16 -11.14
CA GLY A 639 -8.79 -50.56 -11.20
C GLY A 639 -7.71 -50.88 -10.16
N ASN A 640 -6.54 -51.36 -10.63
CA ASN A 640 -5.39 -51.69 -9.78
C ASN A 640 -4.45 -50.50 -9.50
N TRP A 641 -4.72 -49.34 -10.09
CA TRP A 641 -3.92 -48.13 -9.88
C TRP A 641 -4.55 -47.27 -8.79
N SER A 642 -3.72 -46.63 -7.97
CA SER A 642 -4.17 -45.71 -6.92
C SER A 642 -3.28 -44.47 -6.86
N PHE A 643 -3.84 -43.39 -6.34
CA PHE A 643 -3.12 -42.16 -6.04
C PHE A 643 -3.56 -41.63 -4.67
N ASP A 644 -2.58 -41.40 -3.80
CA ASP A 644 -2.73 -40.61 -2.58
C ASP A 644 -1.64 -39.53 -2.58
N LYS A 645 -2.04 -38.27 -2.41
CA LYS A 645 -1.09 -37.16 -2.30
C LYS A 645 -0.14 -37.32 -1.11
N ALA A 646 -0.56 -38.00 -0.04
CA ALA A 646 0.22 -38.19 1.17
C ALA A 646 1.52 -38.95 0.93
N ASP A 647 1.57 -39.81 -0.10
CA ASP A 647 2.76 -40.57 -0.51
C ASP A 647 3.87 -39.67 -1.08
N TRP A 648 3.55 -38.43 -1.44
CA TRP A 648 4.43 -37.49 -2.14
C TRP A 648 4.80 -36.25 -1.30
N ARG A 649 4.71 -36.36 0.04
CA ARG A 649 5.04 -35.27 0.98
C ARG A 649 6.50 -34.84 0.92
N GLU A 650 7.41 -35.81 0.91
CA GLU A 650 8.85 -35.58 0.99
C GLU A 650 9.56 -35.65 -0.37
N VAL A 651 8.81 -35.90 -1.45
CA VAL A 651 9.39 -36.06 -2.79
C VAL A 651 9.49 -34.70 -3.47
N ASP A 652 10.70 -34.29 -3.82
CA ASP A 652 10.93 -33.09 -4.63
C ASP A 652 10.57 -33.37 -6.11
N MET A 653 9.30 -33.14 -6.45
CA MET A 653 8.77 -33.33 -7.80
C MET A 653 9.08 -32.15 -8.72
N VAL A 654 9.42 -30.98 -8.17
CA VAL A 654 9.55 -29.73 -8.94
C VAL A 654 10.99 -29.52 -9.39
N THR A 655 11.96 -29.68 -8.50
CA THR A 655 13.38 -29.48 -8.80
C THR A 655 14.00 -30.70 -9.47
N ARG A 656 13.54 -31.91 -9.15
CA ARG A 656 14.03 -33.14 -9.78
C ARG A 656 13.49 -33.22 -11.20
N CYS A 657 14.37 -32.99 -12.18
CA CYS A 657 14.02 -33.04 -13.59
C CYS A 657 13.29 -34.35 -13.95
N TRP A 658 12.20 -34.19 -14.70
CA TRP A 658 11.36 -35.27 -15.22
C TRP A 658 10.68 -36.14 -14.16
N ALA A 659 10.66 -35.71 -12.90
CA ALA A 659 9.83 -36.35 -11.87
C ALA A 659 8.34 -36.25 -12.24
N LYS A 660 7.63 -37.37 -12.11
CA LYS A 660 6.21 -37.46 -12.43
C LYS A 660 5.52 -38.51 -11.56
N PHE A 661 4.22 -38.37 -11.39
CA PHE A 661 3.39 -39.36 -10.71
C PHE A 661 3.20 -40.61 -11.58
N PRO A 662 2.87 -41.77 -10.99
CA PRO A 662 2.56 -43.00 -11.72
C PRO A 662 1.49 -42.75 -12.78
N GLU A 663 1.73 -43.22 -14.00
CA GLU A 663 0.77 -43.04 -15.09
C GLU A 663 -0.54 -43.77 -14.76
N PRO A 664 -1.69 -43.08 -14.84
CA PRO A 664 -2.97 -43.74 -14.64
C PRO A 664 -3.30 -44.67 -15.83
N PRO A 665 -4.22 -45.62 -15.66
CA PRO A 665 -4.64 -46.53 -16.73
C PRO A 665 -5.09 -45.79 -17.99
N ASP A 666 -4.93 -46.42 -19.15
CA ASP A 666 -5.43 -45.86 -20.40
C ASP A 666 -6.97 -45.83 -20.35
N PRO A 667 -7.63 -44.70 -20.65
CA PRO A 667 -9.08 -44.59 -20.66
C PRO A 667 -9.79 -45.65 -21.53
N SER A 668 -9.12 -46.20 -22.56
CA SER A 668 -9.63 -47.27 -23.42
C SER A 668 -9.62 -48.67 -22.77
N THR A 669 -8.94 -48.84 -21.63
CA THR A 669 -8.84 -50.11 -20.90
C THR A 669 -9.85 -50.23 -19.75
N LEU A 670 -10.73 -49.24 -19.58
CA LEU A 670 -11.73 -49.22 -18.52
C LEU A 670 -12.93 -50.11 -18.84
N ASP A 671 -13.60 -50.58 -17.79
CA ASP A 671 -14.84 -51.33 -17.93
C ASP A 671 -15.99 -50.39 -18.35
N HIS A 672 -16.58 -50.66 -19.51
CA HIS A 672 -17.66 -49.85 -20.09
C HIS A 672 -19.07 -50.33 -19.70
N ASN A 673 -19.18 -51.37 -18.87
CA ASN A 673 -20.48 -51.93 -18.47
C ASN A 673 -21.21 -51.11 -17.41
N ASP A 674 -20.50 -50.22 -16.70
CA ASP A 674 -21.05 -49.37 -15.65
C ASP A 674 -20.69 -47.90 -15.94
N GLU A 675 -21.67 -47.15 -16.45
CA GLU A 675 -21.50 -45.77 -16.90
C GLU A 675 -21.11 -44.81 -15.75
N GLU A 676 -21.61 -45.05 -14.54
CA GLU A 676 -21.30 -44.23 -13.36
C GLU A 676 -19.86 -44.44 -12.89
N ASN A 677 -19.43 -45.70 -12.79
CA ASN A 677 -18.04 -46.04 -12.45
C ASN A 677 -17.07 -45.60 -13.54
N LEU A 678 -17.45 -45.71 -14.81
CA LEU A 678 -16.66 -45.24 -15.94
C LEU A 678 -16.44 -43.72 -15.87
N GLN A 679 -17.50 -42.94 -15.57
CA GLN A 679 -17.38 -41.48 -15.47
C GLN A 679 -16.51 -41.06 -14.28
N ARG A 680 -16.63 -41.71 -13.12
CA ARG A 680 -15.72 -41.54 -11.98
C ARG A 680 -14.27 -41.77 -12.39
N ASP A 681 -14.00 -42.86 -13.09
CA ASP A 681 -12.64 -43.27 -13.46
C ASP A 681 -12.04 -42.28 -14.47
N PHE A 682 -12.83 -41.79 -15.44
CA PHE A 682 -12.39 -40.73 -16.35
C PHE A 682 -11.99 -39.44 -15.62
N LEU A 683 -12.80 -38.97 -14.67
CA LEU A 683 -12.48 -37.78 -13.87
C LEU A 683 -11.22 -37.98 -13.02
N SER A 684 -11.04 -39.19 -12.47
CA SER A 684 -9.87 -39.54 -11.66
C SER A 684 -8.59 -39.58 -12.49
N ILE A 685 -8.66 -40.15 -13.70
CA ILE A 685 -7.56 -40.14 -14.68
C ILE A 685 -7.24 -38.71 -15.12
N GLU A 686 -8.27 -37.89 -15.41
CA GLU A 686 -8.14 -36.49 -15.80
C GLU A 686 -7.29 -35.72 -14.77
N CYS A 687 -7.63 -35.85 -13.48
CA CYS A 687 -6.93 -35.17 -12.39
C CYS A 687 -5.42 -35.44 -12.39
N VAL A 688 -4.98 -36.70 -12.43
CA VAL A 688 -3.55 -37.03 -12.39
C VAL A 688 -2.85 -36.71 -13.71
N LYS A 689 -3.52 -36.88 -14.85
CA LYS A 689 -2.95 -36.45 -16.14
C LYS A 689 -2.68 -34.95 -16.16
N THR A 690 -3.56 -34.12 -15.60
CA THR A 690 -3.34 -32.68 -15.47
C THR A 690 -2.14 -32.36 -14.56
N LEU A 691 -1.97 -33.08 -13.45
CA LEU A 691 -0.81 -32.93 -12.57
C LEU A 691 0.51 -33.30 -13.27
N ASN A 692 0.54 -34.45 -13.95
CA ASN A 692 1.71 -34.90 -14.71
C ASN A 692 2.06 -33.95 -15.86
N GLU A 693 1.06 -33.44 -16.57
CA GLU A 693 1.26 -32.45 -17.63
C GLU A 693 1.83 -31.13 -17.08
N ALA A 694 1.32 -30.66 -15.94
CA ALA A 694 1.82 -29.47 -15.27
C ALA A 694 3.31 -29.60 -14.90
N LEU A 695 3.71 -30.75 -14.34
CA LEU A 695 5.11 -31.05 -14.00
C LEU A 695 5.98 -31.14 -15.26
N ARG A 696 5.52 -31.84 -16.30
CA ARG A 696 6.23 -31.95 -17.58
C ARG A 696 6.53 -30.58 -18.19
N LEU A 697 5.53 -29.72 -18.29
CA LEU A 697 5.68 -28.35 -18.82
C LEU A 697 6.58 -27.48 -17.93
N HIS A 698 6.53 -27.68 -16.62
CA HIS A 698 7.43 -27.01 -15.68
C HIS A 698 8.90 -27.40 -15.93
N HIS A 699 9.18 -28.70 -16.07
CA HIS A 699 10.54 -29.20 -16.34
C HIS A 699 11.06 -28.79 -17.72
N GLU A 700 10.19 -28.73 -18.73
CA GLU A 700 10.54 -28.16 -20.04
C GLU A 700 10.93 -26.69 -19.93
N LYS A 701 10.18 -25.90 -19.16
CA LYS A 701 10.49 -24.48 -18.91
C LYS A 701 11.79 -24.28 -18.13
N MET A 702 12.16 -25.24 -17.28
CA MET A 702 13.45 -25.24 -16.57
C MET A 702 14.63 -25.70 -17.43
N ASN A 703 14.43 -26.00 -18.72
CA ASN A 703 15.46 -26.54 -19.61
C ASN A 703 16.11 -27.82 -19.07
N CYS A 704 15.33 -28.71 -18.45
CA CYS A 704 15.82 -30.05 -18.15
C CYS A 704 16.31 -30.70 -19.45
N HIS A 705 17.58 -31.12 -19.49
CA HIS A 705 18.15 -31.76 -20.68
C HIS A 705 17.44 -33.08 -20.97
N LYS A 706 17.19 -33.35 -22.27
CA LYS A 706 16.43 -34.53 -22.72
C LYS A 706 17.22 -35.84 -22.75
N ASP A 707 18.50 -35.83 -22.39
CA ASP A 707 19.32 -37.04 -22.32
C ASP A 707 19.62 -37.43 -20.87
N GLY A 708 19.20 -38.64 -20.52
CA GLY A 708 19.44 -39.24 -19.22
C GLY A 708 20.93 -39.43 -18.95
N SER A 709 21.41 -38.84 -17.87
CA SER A 709 22.35 -39.52 -16.99
C SER A 709 21.78 -39.46 -15.58
N ILE A 710 21.46 -40.65 -15.07
CA ILE A 710 21.19 -40.87 -13.66
C ILE A 710 22.51 -40.57 -12.95
N SER A 711 22.63 -39.41 -12.30
CA SER A 711 23.61 -39.27 -11.22
C SER A 711 23.01 -39.94 -9.99
N GLU A 712 23.34 -41.22 -9.79
CA GLU A 712 23.19 -41.89 -8.50
C GLU A 712 23.94 -41.07 -7.45
N LEU A 713 23.22 -40.24 -6.70
CA LEU A 713 23.66 -39.84 -5.37
C LEU A 713 23.14 -40.91 -4.42
N LYS A 714 24.07 -41.78 -4.04
CA LYS A 714 23.94 -42.91 -3.11
C LYS A 714 22.95 -42.63 -1.97
N GLU A 715 22.04 -43.57 -1.78
CA GLU A 715 21.37 -43.80 -0.51
C GLU A 715 22.42 -43.91 0.61
N GLU A 716 22.48 -42.94 1.52
CA GLU A 716 23.03 -43.18 2.85
C GLU A 716 21.89 -43.47 3.82
N ARG A 717 21.71 -44.76 4.08
CA ARG A 717 21.00 -45.29 5.25
C ARG A 717 21.61 -44.69 6.52
N VAL A 718 20.86 -43.84 7.21
CA VAL A 718 21.20 -43.45 8.58
C VAL A 718 20.83 -44.60 9.53
N ILE A 719 21.85 -45.37 9.94
CA ILE A 719 21.80 -46.18 11.16
C ILE A 719 22.69 -45.50 12.21
N SER A 720 22.13 -45.33 13.41
CA SER A 720 22.72 -44.68 14.58
C SER A 720 24.02 -45.35 15.07
N ARG A 721 25.05 -44.56 15.46
CA ARG A 721 25.74 -44.61 16.78
C ARG A 721 27.09 -43.84 16.79
N LYS A 722 27.20 -42.93 17.76
CA LYS A 722 28.32 -42.66 18.69
C LYS A 722 29.79 -42.52 18.17
N LEU A 723 30.37 -41.39 18.61
CA LEU A 723 31.70 -41.19 19.23
C LEU A 723 32.87 -40.75 18.33
N GLY A 724 33.55 -39.68 18.75
CA GLY A 724 35.01 -39.60 18.72
C GLY A 724 35.64 -38.41 17.98
N ASN A 725 36.22 -37.48 18.75
CA ASN A 725 37.14 -36.43 18.34
C ASN A 725 38.26 -36.92 17.40
N PHE A 726 38.77 -36.06 16.50
CA PHE A 726 40.13 -35.50 16.57
C PHE A 726 40.38 -34.51 15.41
N SER A 727 41.47 -33.77 15.58
CA SER A 727 41.80 -32.44 15.12
C SER A 727 42.67 -32.35 13.86
N GLU A 728 42.93 -31.10 13.46
CA GLU A 728 44.14 -30.56 12.83
C GLU A 728 44.28 -30.48 11.28
N ASN A 729 44.10 -29.24 10.81
CA ASN A 729 45.12 -28.33 10.26
C ASN A 729 45.69 -28.42 8.82
N PHE A 730 46.03 -27.20 8.37
CA PHE A 730 46.84 -26.71 7.23
C PHE A 730 46.11 -26.57 5.89
N ASP A 731 45.78 -25.33 5.48
CA ASP A 731 46.59 -24.36 4.70
C ASP A 731 46.78 -24.81 3.23
N SER A 732 46.82 -23.97 2.20
CA SER A 732 46.65 -22.53 1.99
C SER A 732 46.74 -22.30 0.46
N LYS A 733 46.36 -21.09 0.04
CA LYS A 733 46.87 -20.31 -1.12
C LYS A 733 46.39 -20.53 -2.57
N GLU A 734 45.92 -19.36 -3.06
CA GLU A 734 46.29 -18.64 -4.30
C GLU A 734 45.69 -19.01 -5.68
N ASN A 735 44.70 -18.18 -6.07
CA ASN A 735 44.66 -17.32 -7.26
C ASN A 735 45.52 -17.69 -8.50
N LEU A 736 44.88 -17.81 -9.69
CA LEU A 736 45.23 -16.99 -10.86
C LEU A 736 44.18 -17.01 -12.01
N LYS A 737 43.65 -15.81 -12.29
CA LYS A 737 43.43 -15.13 -13.58
C LYS A 737 43.04 -15.87 -14.90
N SER A 738 41.92 -15.35 -15.43
CA SER A 738 41.70 -14.74 -16.76
C SER A 738 41.49 -15.61 -18.01
N ARG A 739 40.45 -15.25 -18.78
CA ARG A 739 40.62 -14.86 -20.20
C ARG A 739 39.43 -14.03 -20.69
N ASN A 740 39.76 -12.88 -21.29
CA ASN A 740 38.89 -12.01 -22.08
C ASN A 740 38.55 -12.66 -23.43
N TYR A 741 37.42 -12.28 -24.04
CA TYR A 741 37.35 -12.07 -25.49
C TYR A 741 36.40 -10.91 -25.82
N SER A 742 36.89 -10.05 -26.72
CA SER A 742 36.34 -8.79 -27.19
C SER A 742 35.62 -8.93 -28.54
N GLU A 743 34.78 -7.93 -28.79
CA GLU A 743 33.96 -7.53 -29.94
C GLU A 743 34.35 -8.00 -31.36
N GLU A 744 33.34 -8.25 -32.21
CA GLU A 744 33.11 -7.45 -33.42
C GLU A 744 31.69 -7.61 -34.01
N ILE A 745 31.23 -6.53 -34.66
CA ILE A 745 29.89 -6.24 -35.18
C ILE A 745 29.86 -6.40 -36.71
N VAL A 746 28.82 -7.02 -37.30
CA VAL A 746 28.38 -6.73 -38.68
C VAL A 746 26.84 -6.79 -38.85
N SER A 747 26.26 -5.61 -39.03
CA SER A 747 25.13 -5.16 -39.89
C SER A 747 24.14 -6.15 -40.57
N ALA A 748 22.89 -6.08 -40.10
CA ALA A 748 21.61 -5.76 -40.78
C ALA A 748 21.30 -6.12 -42.26
N LYS A 749 20.11 -6.71 -42.48
CA LYS A 749 19.15 -6.29 -43.52
C LYS A 749 17.69 -6.48 -43.08
N LYS A 750 16.87 -5.47 -43.41
CA LYS A 750 15.45 -5.22 -43.10
C LYS A 750 14.51 -5.78 -44.17
N ASP A 751 13.26 -6.01 -43.78
CA ASP A 751 12.00 -5.60 -44.45
C ASP A 751 10.96 -5.37 -43.33
N GLY A 752 10.01 -4.44 -43.31
CA GLY A 752 9.58 -3.42 -44.26
C GLY A 752 8.09 -3.11 -43.97
N THR A 753 7.76 -1.97 -43.36
CA THR A 753 6.38 -1.41 -43.33
C THR A 753 6.44 0.09 -43.57
N GLY A 754 5.81 0.53 -44.67
CA GLY A 754 5.85 1.91 -45.17
C GLY A 754 4.87 2.86 -44.47
N ILE A 755 5.23 4.15 -44.44
CA ILE A 755 4.39 5.27 -44.00
C ILE A 755 4.26 6.28 -45.19
N PRO A 756 3.08 6.86 -45.45
CA PRO A 756 2.79 7.61 -46.68
C PRO A 756 3.47 8.99 -46.79
N SER A 757 3.62 9.46 -48.03
CA SER A 757 4.42 10.58 -48.51
C SER A 757 3.93 12.01 -48.16
N SER A 758 2.91 12.18 -47.31
CA SER A 758 2.40 13.52 -46.93
C SER A 758 3.08 14.14 -45.70
N PHE A 759 3.84 13.36 -44.92
CA PHE A 759 4.46 13.85 -43.67
C PHE A 759 5.84 14.51 -43.85
N ARG A 760 6.53 14.26 -44.98
CA ARG A 760 7.88 14.79 -45.25
C ARG A 760 7.89 16.27 -45.65
N VAL A 761 6.80 16.78 -46.22
CA VAL A 761 6.71 18.18 -46.66
C VAL A 761 6.48 19.12 -45.46
N TRP A 762 5.74 18.67 -44.44
CA TRP A 762 5.44 19.48 -43.25
C TRP A 762 6.64 19.64 -42.31
N VAL A 763 7.45 18.59 -42.16
CA VAL A 763 8.64 18.63 -41.30
C VAL A 763 9.75 19.53 -41.88
N LEU A 764 9.89 19.58 -43.21
CA LEU A 764 10.85 20.48 -43.86
C LEU A 764 10.41 21.96 -43.76
N PHE A 765 9.11 22.24 -43.79
CA PHE A 765 8.56 23.59 -43.60
C PHE A 765 8.77 24.11 -42.17
N LEU A 766 8.60 23.25 -41.16
CA LEU A 766 8.81 23.58 -39.74
C LEU A 766 10.29 23.81 -39.40
N CYS A 767 11.21 23.04 -40.00
CA CYS A 767 12.65 23.28 -39.83
C CYS A 767 13.10 24.61 -40.47
N GLY A 768 12.54 24.97 -41.63
CA GLY A 768 12.85 26.24 -42.30
C GLY A 768 12.46 27.46 -41.46
N PHE A 769 11.27 27.45 -40.84
CA PHE A 769 10.81 28.53 -39.96
C PHE A 769 11.63 28.66 -38.67
N SER A 770 12.08 27.53 -38.10
CA SER A 770 12.93 27.52 -36.91
C SER A 770 14.29 28.19 -37.17
N VAL A 771 14.92 27.89 -38.30
CA VAL A 771 16.22 28.47 -38.68
C VAL A 771 16.08 29.97 -38.96
N PHE A 772 15.02 30.39 -39.65
CA PHE A 772 14.78 31.81 -39.92
C PHE A 772 14.49 32.61 -38.64
N GLY A 773 13.71 32.04 -37.72
CA GLY A 773 13.45 32.64 -36.41
C GLY A 773 14.72 32.79 -35.56
N PHE A 774 15.61 31.79 -35.59
CA PHE A 774 16.89 31.84 -34.88
C PHE A 774 17.82 32.91 -35.46
N LEU A 775 17.90 33.04 -36.78
CA LEU A 775 18.74 34.05 -37.44
C LEU A 775 18.26 35.49 -37.17
N ILE A 776 16.94 35.72 -37.08
CA ILE A 776 16.38 37.03 -36.70
C ILE A 776 16.76 37.41 -35.26
N ILE A 777 16.72 36.45 -34.33
CA ILE A 777 17.11 36.68 -32.93
C ILE A 777 18.61 37.00 -32.84
N VAL A 778 19.46 36.28 -33.56
CA VAL A 778 20.90 36.56 -33.60
C VAL A 778 21.19 37.94 -34.20
N PHE A 779 20.47 38.33 -35.26
CA PHE A 779 20.61 39.65 -35.88
C PHE A 779 20.15 40.79 -34.94
N LEU A 780 19.06 40.60 -34.19
CA LEU A 780 18.57 41.57 -33.21
C LEU A 780 19.52 41.73 -32.02
N VAL A 781 20.15 40.63 -31.57
CA VAL A 781 21.13 40.65 -30.47
C VAL A 781 22.47 41.27 -30.90
N HIS A 782 22.90 41.08 -32.16
CA HIS A 782 24.14 41.69 -32.67
C HIS A 782 23.98 43.15 -33.17
N SER A 783 22.77 43.59 -33.51
CA SER A 783 22.51 44.97 -33.92
C SER A 783 22.34 45.95 -32.74
N GLY A 784 22.12 45.43 -31.53
CA GLY A 784 21.91 46.20 -30.29
C GLY A 784 23.17 46.68 -29.57
N HIS A 785 24.37 46.48 -30.13
CA HIS A 785 25.64 46.87 -29.49
C HIS A 785 26.55 47.69 -30.43
N LYS A 786 26.24 48.98 -30.59
CA LYS A 786 27.21 50.01 -31.04
C LYS A 786 27.07 51.33 -30.25
N ARG A 787 28.06 51.56 -29.38
CA ARG A 787 28.71 52.82 -28.96
C ARG A 787 27.87 54.09 -28.66
N LYS A 788 27.83 54.46 -27.37
CA LYS A 788 28.08 55.82 -26.81
C LYS A 788 28.91 55.56 -25.53
N GLY A 789 30.13 56.05 -25.29
CA GLY A 789 30.79 57.29 -25.65
C GLY A 789 31.27 57.95 -24.35
N MET A 790 32.34 57.43 -23.73
CA MET A 790 33.00 58.08 -22.58
C MET A 790 33.72 59.35 -23.06
N LYS A 791 33.27 60.52 -22.61
CA LYS A 791 34.03 61.77 -22.68
C LYS A 791 34.68 62.04 -21.32
N MET A 792 35.99 61.80 -21.26
CA MET A 792 36.90 62.30 -20.22
C MET A 792 36.94 63.83 -20.25
N LYS A 793 36.74 64.47 -19.08
CA LYS A 793 37.12 65.87 -18.85
C LYS A 793 38.60 65.90 -18.42
N HIS A 794 39.37 66.76 -19.07
CA HIS A 794 40.75 67.08 -18.73
C HIS A 794 40.87 67.69 -17.33
N HIS A 795 41.89 67.27 -16.58
CA HIS A 795 42.59 68.17 -15.66
C HIS A 795 44.10 68.14 -15.96
N ARG A 796 44.61 69.33 -16.26
CA ARG A 796 46.03 69.67 -16.43
C ARG A 796 46.77 69.48 -15.11
N THR A 797 47.85 68.72 -15.12
CA THR A 797 48.91 68.77 -14.10
C THR A 797 49.84 69.92 -14.43
N ARG A 798 49.97 70.87 -13.51
CA ARG A 798 51.00 71.93 -13.52
C ARG A 798 52.26 71.35 -12.88
N ARG A 799 53.40 71.58 -13.55
CA ARG A 799 54.75 71.14 -13.16
C ARG A 799 55.39 72.14 -12.18
N ARG A 800 56.24 71.58 -11.31
CA ARG A 800 57.50 72.08 -10.73
C ARG A 800 57.50 72.91 -9.42
N ASN A 801 58.30 72.34 -8.51
CA ASN A 801 59.34 72.93 -7.64
C ASN A 801 58.91 74.01 -6.64
N LEU A 802 58.97 73.70 -5.34
CA LEU A 802 60.15 73.83 -4.48
C LEU A 802 59.93 73.02 -3.19
#